data_AF-A0A4Q2ZTC0-F1
#
_entry.id   AF-A0A4Q2ZTC0-F1
#
_cell.length_a   1.000
_cell.length_b   1.000
_cell.length_c   1.000
_cell.angle_alpha   90.00
_cell.angle_beta   90.00
_cell.angle_gamma   90.00
#
_symmetry.space_group_name_H-M   'P 1'
#
loop_
_entity.id
_entity.type
_entity.pdbx_description
1 polymer ?
#
loop_
_entity_poly.entity_id
_entity_poly.type
_entity_poly.pdbx_seq_one_letter_code
_entity_poly.pdbx_strand_id
1 'polypeptide(L)'
;MFRKPTRAIGLAVLLLSLSAPTVSNGQCIPPSVTSQPAYTTVCNGGTTTLTVAGAGTDISFQWEVNTGSGYAAITNNTTYSGATTNALSIAGAASSMGTYQYRCVISGACTPNATSDAAGFTIHNTPSISTQPQAATICAGNNAGFSVVATGTDVTYKWQVNTGSGFADVANGGVYSGATTSDLAITGATVSMNSNQYRCLVTNACTTLTSDAVSFTVNAPAAVTTSPASALACGGGNKTFTVAATGLGLTYQWQMDDGSGFGNISDGGAYSGTGTANLDITGAVLAMNGQKFRCVVTGTCNPSAVSGEATLSVYDAPVITAQPSASVLCEGLNTSFTTAATGTPLNYQWEVDNGSGFTNVNNAGVYSGANTATLSITGAATNLSGLSFRCVVGNTCATQTGNAVALTVNALPVITAQPASAVICAGSNAVFSVANSGSTMNYMWQENSGSGFANITNGGIYSGATTGTLTLNAPAAALSGRQYRCILDNGNCTLTSGNATLTINVLPAITTQPVSAIICEGANASFTTAATGTGVTYQWQENTGSGFANITNGGIYGGATTATLAITAAGLSTSGYQYRCVVTGTCSPEATTADVTLTVNEKPSILVQPINMTVCTGTNALFTVATSGTGLTYQWQVDNGTGFLNINNGSLYSGANAKTLILTAPTAQETGYKYRVAVSGTCAPAVTSANGVLTVNDVKIINESGNNTACEDKSAMFSATAKGTVVTYQWQVNDGLGYANVANNATYSGAQTSALSILSADVAMTGLTYRCIVNGVCTHDTTADMKLTVNQKPQITQHPVSVTVKENKDVSFKIGALGYDFYYYWQASTDDGKTFVNIQDNGTYSGSRTNEMTVKSVAVTQDGYSFRCIVKEKGACNFAADSSSWAYLDVQSSLSVNDQVSNAQINVYPNPVSGSTLNISLPVAANVEVRILNAMGQTVSKQMTDAIKGQDTKIDVANIPAGVYMLYVVDTDKQIGQPVRFVKQ
;
A
#
# COMPACT_ATOMS: atom_id res chain seq x y z
N MET A 1 130.80 -22.15 -8.65
CA MET A 1 131.75 -21.04 -8.93
C MET A 1 131.50 -19.97 -7.87
N PHE A 2 132.45 -19.19 -7.34
CA PHE A 2 133.79 -18.77 -7.79
C PHE A 2 134.91 -19.35 -6.88
N ARG A 3 136.03 -19.87 -7.43
CA ARG A 3 137.43 -19.34 -7.39
C ARG A 3 137.90 -18.85 -5.99
N LYS A 4 138.78 -19.57 -5.24
CA LYS A 4 140.24 -19.93 -5.40
C LYS A 4 141.23 -18.81 -4.97
N PRO A 5 142.49 -19.10 -4.54
CA PRO A 5 143.22 -20.39 -4.38
C PRO A 5 143.61 -20.68 -2.87
N THR A 6 144.72 -21.27 -2.34
CA THR A 6 146.07 -21.67 -2.84
C THR A 6 146.76 -22.81 -2.00
N ARG A 7 147.99 -23.17 -2.42
CA ARG A 7 149.03 -24.19 -2.07
C ARG A 7 149.90 -23.92 -0.80
N ALA A 8 150.91 -24.74 -0.38
CA ALA A 8 151.20 -26.21 -0.41
C ALA A 8 152.67 -26.54 0.05
N ILE A 9 152.93 -27.74 0.61
CA ILE A 9 154.21 -28.57 0.59
C ILE A 9 155.51 -27.92 1.20
N GLY A 10 156.47 -28.59 1.87
CA GLY A 10 156.76 -30.01 2.23
C GLY A 10 158.10 -30.13 3.00
N LEU A 11 158.64 -31.34 3.25
CA LEU A 11 159.83 -31.57 4.12
C LEU A 11 160.88 -32.54 3.49
N ALA A 12 162.18 -32.36 3.81
CA ALA A 12 163.27 -33.31 3.50
C ALA A 12 164.44 -33.18 4.51
N VAL A 13 165.34 -34.19 4.59
CA VAL A 13 166.44 -34.33 5.58
C VAL A 13 167.70 -34.90 4.90
N LEU A 14 168.89 -34.62 5.46
CA LEU A 14 170.15 -35.33 5.12
C LEU A 14 171.08 -35.49 6.35
N LEU A 15 172.06 -36.39 6.27
CA LEU A 15 172.94 -36.88 7.35
C LEU A 15 174.40 -37.00 6.88
N LEU A 16 175.39 -36.91 7.80
CA LEU A 16 176.67 -37.66 7.84
C LEU A 16 177.49 -37.33 9.12
N SER A 17 178.68 -37.92 9.31
CA SER A 17 179.11 -38.47 10.62
C SER A 17 180.62 -38.45 10.98
N LEU A 18 180.93 -38.66 12.28
CA LEU A 18 182.21 -39.16 12.89
C LEU A 18 183.41 -38.16 12.92
N SER A 19 184.46 -38.28 13.77
CA SER A 19 184.91 -39.27 14.81
C SER A 19 185.79 -38.62 15.93
N ALA A 20 186.07 -39.34 17.03
CA ALA A 20 187.01 -38.95 18.12
C ALA A 20 188.43 -39.55 17.95
N PRO A 21 189.45 -39.16 18.77
CA PRO A 21 189.81 -39.83 20.07
C PRO A 21 190.25 -38.80 21.18
N THR A 22 191.05 -38.99 22.26
CA THR A 22 192.00 -40.04 22.73
C THR A 22 192.34 -39.94 24.26
N VAL A 23 192.41 -41.08 24.97
CA VAL A 23 193.34 -41.51 26.09
C VAL A 23 193.87 -40.51 27.17
N SER A 24 193.62 -40.78 28.46
CA SER A 24 194.64 -41.34 29.41
C SER A 24 194.06 -41.84 30.76
N ASN A 25 194.73 -42.83 31.37
CA ASN A 25 194.61 -43.37 32.74
C ASN A 25 193.22 -43.68 33.35
N GLY A 26 192.90 -44.99 33.47
CA GLY A 26 193.11 -45.59 34.79
C GLY A 26 191.98 -46.23 35.61
N GLN A 27 190.91 -46.82 35.04
CA GLN A 27 190.15 -47.99 35.58
C GLN A 27 189.16 -48.52 34.52
N CYS A 28 188.64 -49.75 34.66
CA CYS A 28 187.77 -50.43 33.68
C CYS A 28 186.43 -50.84 34.33
N ILE A 29 185.32 -50.71 33.59
CA ILE A 29 183.94 -50.85 34.09
C ILE A 29 183.22 -51.99 33.34
N PRO A 30 182.67 -53.01 34.03
CA PRO A 30 181.87 -54.06 33.40
C PRO A 30 180.59 -53.56 32.70
N PRO A 31 180.08 -54.25 31.66
CA PRO A 31 178.81 -53.95 31.01
C PRO A 31 177.59 -53.95 31.94
N SER A 32 176.63 -53.09 31.63
CA SER A 32 175.31 -53.01 32.26
C SER A 32 174.24 -52.61 31.24
N VAL A 33 172.99 -53.05 31.45
CA VAL A 33 171.82 -52.61 30.65
C VAL A 33 171.18 -51.40 31.33
N THR A 34 170.85 -50.38 30.55
CA THR A 34 170.26 -49.11 31.02
C THR A 34 168.87 -48.80 30.42
N SER A 35 168.42 -49.56 29.41
CA SER A 35 167.05 -49.50 28.88
C SER A 35 166.65 -50.82 28.23
N GLN A 36 165.41 -51.27 28.44
CA GLN A 36 164.86 -52.54 27.95
C GLN A 36 163.93 -52.33 26.73
N PRO A 37 163.79 -53.32 25.83
CA PRO A 37 162.82 -53.27 24.73
C PRO A 37 161.36 -53.45 25.20
N ALA A 38 160.40 -53.00 24.37
CA ALA A 38 158.97 -53.00 24.68
C ALA A 38 158.13 -53.71 23.59
N TYR A 39 156.92 -54.15 23.96
CA TYR A 39 156.00 -54.82 23.04
C TYR A 39 155.25 -53.85 22.10
N THR A 40 154.94 -54.29 20.87
CA THR A 40 154.21 -53.50 19.85
C THR A 40 153.12 -54.33 19.13
N THR A 41 152.31 -53.70 18.27
CA THR A 41 151.33 -54.38 17.41
C THR A 41 151.55 -53.96 15.95
N VAL A 42 151.48 -54.91 15.02
CA VAL A 42 151.83 -54.73 13.61
C VAL A 42 150.78 -55.43 12.72
N CYS A 43 150.42 -54.86 11.58
CA CYS A 43 149.64 -55.59 10.58
C CYS A 43 150.53 -56.63 9.88
N ASN A 44 149.97 -57.80 9.53
CA ASN A 44 150.72 -58.94 8.98
C ASN A 44 151.58 -58.56 7.77
N GLY A 45 152.89 -58.80 7.84
CA GLY A 45 153.89 -58.39 6.83
C GLY A 45 154.50 -56.99 7.03
N GLY A 46 154.12 -56.25 8.10
CA GLY A 46 154.68 -54.93 8.42
C GLY A 46 156.11 -54.96 8.97
N THR A 47 156.59 -53.82 9.48
CA THR A 47 157.93 -53.66 10.07
C THR A 47 157.83 -53.03 11.46
N THR A 48 158.65 -53.47 12.41
CA THR A 48 158.77 -52.89 13.76
C THR A 48 160.23 -52.85 14.22
N THR A 49 160.53 -52.17 15.32
CA THR A 49 161.91 -52.03 15.84
C THR A 49 161.92 -52.14 17.36
N LEU A 50 162.84 -52.94 17.89
CA LEU A 50 163.08 -53.12 19.32
C LEU A 50 164.43 -52.49 19.68
N THR A 51 164.50 -51.77 20.81
CA THR A 51 165.68 -51.00 21.21
C THR A 51 166.12 -51.34 22.63
N VAL A 52 167.42 -51.29 22.87
CA VAL A 52 168.07 -51.51 24.17
C VAL A 52 169.07 -50.37 24.41
N ALA A 53 169.54 -50.17 25.64
CA ALA A 53 170.71 -49.33 25.92
C ALA A 53 171.58 -49.97 27.00
N GLY A 54 172.86 -49.59 27.05
CA GLY A 54 173.79 -50.07 28.07
C GLY A 54 175.02 -49.19 28.23
N ALA A 55 175.81 -49.46 29.27
CA ALA A 55 177.01 -48.71 29.63
C ALA A 55 178.11 -49.64 30.18
N GLY A 56 179.38 -49.28 29.95
CA GLY A 56 180.58 -50.02 30.37
C GLY A 56 181.81 -49.58 29.56
N THR A 57 182.97 -50.18 29.80
CA THR A 57 184.19 -49.94 28.99
C THR A 57 184.20 -50.86 27.76
N ASP A 58 184.36 -50.26 26.58
CA ASP A 58 184.43 -50.92 25.26
C ASP A 58 183.31 -51.95 25.03
N ILE A 59 182.05 -51.52 25.18
CA ILE A 59 180.89 -52.39 25.05
C ILE A 59 180.47 -52.66 23.60
N SER A 60 179.89 -53.84 23.40
CA SER A 60 179.33 -54.36 22.16
C SER A 60 177.98 -55.04 22.43
N PHE A 61 177.11 -55.05 21.42
CA PHE A 61 175.73 -55.56 21.52
C PHE A 61 175.59 -56.81 20.65
N GLN A 62 174.79 -57.77 21.11
CA GLN A 62 174.36 -58.93 20.32
C GLN A 62 172.91 -59.29 20.68
N TRP A 63 171.98 -59.06 19.76
CA TRP A 63 170.60 -59.49 19.90
C TRP A 63 170.47 -61.00 19.76
N GLU A 64 169.53 -61.58 20.49
CA GLU A 64 169.17 -62.98 20.49
C GLU A 64 167.65 -63.11 20.32
N VAL A 65 167.20 -64.08 19.53
CA VAL A 65 165.78 -64.45 19.40
C VAL A 65 165.54 -65.81 20.05
N ASN A 66 164.42 -65.94 20.74
CA ASN A 66 163.84 -67.21 21.14
C ASN A 66 162.57 -67.46 20.34
N THR A 67 162.63 -68.45 19.44
CA THR A 67 161.51 -68.92 18.61
C THR A 67 160.77 -70.10 19.23
N GLY A 68 161.01 -70.39 20.53
CA GLY A 68 160.48 -71.54 21.26
C GLY A 68 161.52 -72.63 21.58
N SER A 69 162.80 -72.41 21.24
CA SER A 69 163.89 -73.41 21.39
C SER A 69 165.04 -72.94 22.30
N GLY A 70 164.86 -71.82 23.00
CA GLY A 70 165.94 -71.09 23.69
C GLY A 70 166.44 -69.91 22.85
N TYR A 71 167.28 -69.07 23.45
CA TYR A 71 167.82 -67.88 22.79
C TYR A 71 169.01 -68.22 21.90
N ALA A 72 168.97 -67.77 20.65
CA ALA A 72 170.05 -67.88 19.68
C ALA A 72 170.42 -66.50 19.11
N ALA A 73 171.72 -66.24 18.94
CA ALA A 73 172.24 -64.98 18.42
C ALA A 73 171.71 -64.68 17.01
N ILE A 74 171.14 -63.49 16.83
CA ILE A 74 170.61 -63.02 15.56
C ILE A 74 171.75 -62.53 14.69
N THR A 75 171.79 -63.00 13.45
CA THR A 75 172.62 -62.43 12.37
C THR A 75 171.76 -61.56 11.46
N ASN A 76 172.34 -60.47 10.94
CA ASN A 76 171.64 -59.56 10.03
C ASN A 76 171.29 -60.30 8.73
N ASN A 77 170.03 -60.19 8.30
CA ASN A 77 169.49 -60.78 7.07
C ASN A 77 168.34 -59.91 6.52
N THR A 78 167.47 -60.45 5.66
CA THR A 78 166.33 -59.70 5.08
C THR A 78 165.22 -59.37 6.06
N THR A 79 165.13 -60.07 7.20
CA THR A 79 164.14 -59.85 8.26
C THR A 79 164.74 -59.04 9.40
N TYR A 80 165.94 -59.38 9.85
CA TYR A 80 166.60 -58.76 10.99
C TYR A 80 167.73 -57.84 10.56
N SER A 81 167.74 -56.60 11.07
CA SER A 81 168.83 -55.65 10.84
C SER A 81 169.18 -54.88 12.12
N GLY A 82 170.45 -54.54 12.29
CA GLY A 82 170.97 -53.93 13.52
C GLY A 82 171.24 -54.92 14.67
N ALA A 83 171.30 -56.23 14.40
CA ALA A 83 171.43 -57.28 15.40
C ALA A 83 172.70 -57.23 16.27
N THR A 84 173.75 -56.48 15.86
CA THR A 84 174.96 -56.22 16.66
C THR A 84 175.03 -54.77 17.19
N THR A 85 173.88 -54.09 17.22
CA THR A 85 173.74 -52.68 17.66
C THR A 85 172.71 -52.56 18.78
N ASN A 86 172.50 -51.36 19.29
CA ASN A 86 171.49 -51.08 20.31
C ASN A 86 170.03 -51.09 19.79
N ALA A 87 169.79 -51.36 18.49
CA ALA A 87 168.45 -51.44 17.90
C ALA A 87 168.32 -52.59 16.89
N LEU A 88 167.33 -53.46 17.10
CA LEU A 88 166.95 -54.55 16.20
C LEU A 88 165.69 -54.16 15.42
N SER A 89 165.83 -53.90 14.12
CA SER A 89 164.69 -53.72 13.21
C SER A 89 164.26 -55.07 12.61
N ILE A 90 162.95 -55.33 12.63
CA ILE A 90 162.29 -56.57 12.24
C ILE A 90 161.32 -56.25 11.10
N ALA A 91 161.73 -56.53 9.86
CA ALA A 91 160.99 -56.26 8.64
C ALA A 91 160.29 -57.52 8.09
N GLY A 92 159.07 -57.36 7.55
CA GLY A 92 158.28 -58.47 7.05
C GLY A 92 157.74 -59.37 8.16
N ALA A 93 157.24 -58.75 9.24
CA ALA A 93 156.73 -59.40 10.44
C ALA A 93 155.54 -60.33 10.13
N ALA A 94 155.83 -61.61 9.89
CA ALA A 94 154.85 -62.63 9.57
C ALA A 94 154.03 -63.02 10.81
N SER A 95 152.81 -63.55 10.61
CA SER A 95 151.93 -64.03 11.68
C SER A 95 152.58 -65.03 12.64
N SER A 96 153.52 -65.86 12.17
CA SER A 96 154.29 -66.79 13.00
C SER A 96 155.28 -66.12 13.97
N MET A 97 155.69 -64.89 13.71
CA MET A 97 156.61 -64.13 14.59
C MET A 97 155.89 -63.52 15.79
N GLY A 98 154.55 -63.54 15.81
CA GLY A 98 153.73 -62.98 16.90
C GLY A 98 153.86 -63.69 18.26
N THR A 99 154.66 -64.75 18.33
CA THR A 99 155.01 -65.51 19.54
C THR A 99 156.51 -65.46 19.86
N TYR A 100 157.33 -64.82 19.04
CA TYR A 100 158.79 -64.77 19.21
C TYR A 100 159.19 -63.71 20.24
N GLN A 101 160.25 -64.00 21.00
CA GLN A 101 160.80 -63.10 22.01
C GLN A 101 162.25 -62.71 21.67
N TYR A 102 162.58 -61.44 21.86
CA TYR A 102 163.87 -60.85 21.47
C TYR A 102 164.51 -60.13 22.66
N ARG A 103 165.79 -60.41 22.93
CA ARG A 103 166.61 -59.76 23.96
C ARG A 103 167.99 -59.41 23.42
N CYS A 104 168.79 -58.62 24.15
CA CYS A 104 170.16 -58.30 23.77
C CYS A 104 171.15 -58.63 24.89
N VAL A 105 172.24 -59.31 24.55
CA VAL A 105 173.43 -59.45 25.40
C VAL A 105 174.34 -58.24 25.14
N ILE A 106 174.94 -57.70 26.20
CA ILE A 106 175.89 -56.59 26.14
C ILE A 106 177.21 -57.05 26.76
N SER A 107 178.27 -57.07 25.95
CA SER A 107 179.60 -57.61 26.29
C SER A 107 180.65 -56.51 26.24
N GLY A 108 181.75 -56.59 27.00
CA GLY A 108 182.79 -55.55 27.00
C GLY A 108 184.13 -56.01 27.58
N ALA A 109 185.09 -55.09 27.71
CA ALA A 109 186.47 -55.40 28.08
C ALA A 109 186.65 -55.90 29.53
N CYS A 110 185.71 -55.58 30.42
CA CYS A 110 185.64 -56.12 31.78
C CYS A 110 184.46 -57.10 31.92
N THR A 111 184.68 -58.24 32.57
CA THR A 111 183.64 -59.24 32.86
C THR A 111 182.92 -58.94 34.19
N PRO A 112 181.69 -59.46 34.40
CA PRO A 112 180.84 -60.24 33.49
C PRO A 112 180.02 -59.37 32.51
N ASN A 113 179.46 -60.01 31.49
CA ASN A 113 178.53 -59.39 30.54
C ASN A 113 177.12 -59.24 31.14
N ALA A 114 176.31 -58.34 30.57
CA ALA A 114 174.91 -58.12 30.95
C ALA A 114 173.93 -58.60 29.87
N THR A 115 172.64 -58.78 30.18
CA THR A 115 171.60 -59.20 29.23
C THR A 115 170.28 -58.52 29.53
N SER A 116 169.54 -58.13 28.47
CA SER A 116 168.26 -57.42 28.57
C SER A 116 167.08 -58.35 28.89
N ASP A 117 165.97 -57.73 29.28
CA ASP A 117 164.65 -58.38 29.26
C ASP A 117 164.20 -58.64 27.81
N ALA A 118 163.16 -59.46 27.65
CA ALA A 118 162.70 -59.94 26.34
C ALA A 118 161.34 -59.36 25.90
N ALA A 119 161.27 -58.87 24.66
CA ALA A 119 160.07 -58.25 24.07
C ALA A 119 159.60 -58.96 22.79
N GLY A 120 158.38 -58.67 22.32
CA GLY A 120 157.78 -59.24 21.11
C GLY A 120 156.70 -58.33 20.51
N PHE A 121 155.80 -58.86 19.67
CA PHE A 121 154.71 -58.08 19.07
C PHE A 121 153.50 -58.93 18.66
N THR A 122 152.32 -58.32 18.51
CA THR A 122 151.10 -59.01 18.02
C THR A 122 150.79 -58.67 16.56
N ILE A 123 150.14 -59.61 15.84
CA ILE A 123 149.85 -59.50 14.40
C ILE A 123 148.34 -59.49 14.11
N HIS A 124 147.88 -58.49 13.36
CA HIS A 124 146.49 -58.38 12.86
C HIS A 124 146.41 -58.65 11.34
N ASN A 125 145.34 -59.31 10.90
CA ASN A 125 145.05 -59.51 9.46
C ASN A 125 144.11 -58.41 8.94
N THR A 126 144.31 -57.99 7.70
CA THR A 126 143.39 -57.07 6.99
C THR A 126 142.03 -57.73 6.71
N PRO A 127 140.95 -56.92 6.56
CA PRO A 127 139.65 -57.44 6.22
C PRO A 127 139.50 -57.68 4.72
N SER A 128 138.57 -58.55 4.32
CA SER A 128 138.16 -58.76 2.93
C SER A 128 136.66 -59.06 2.83
N ILE A 129 135.98 -58.48 1.84
CA ILE A 129 134.56 -58.74 1.57
C ILE A 129 134.47 -59.89 0.55
N SER A 130 133.74 -60.95 0.87
CA SER A 130 133.55 -62.14 0.02
C SER A 130 132.16 -62.21 -0.62
N THR A 131 131.17 -61.45 -0.11
CA THR A 131 129.82 -61.39 -0.69
C THR A 131 129.32 -59.95 -0.66
N GLN A 132 128.89 -59.47 -1.82
CA GLN A 132 128.32 -58.14 -2.05
C GLN A 132 126.78 -58.19 -1.95
N PRO A 133 126.12 -57.07 -1.58
CA PRO A 133 124.67 -57.03 -1.53
C PRO A 133 124.05 -57.22 -2.91
N GLN A 134 122.75 -57.55 -2.95
CA GLN A 134 121.97 -57.78 -4.18
C GLN A 134 120.83 -56.78 -4.30
N ALA A 135 120.48 -56.38 -5.52
CA ALA A 135 119.37 -55.44 -5.75
C ALA A 135 118.01 -56.08 -5.42
N ALA A 136 117.08 -55.28 -4.89
CA ALA A 136 115.75 -55.74 -4.47
C ALA A 136 114.64 -54.94 -5.17
N THR A 137 113.56 -55.62 -5.57
CA THR A 137 112.37 -55.02 -6.19
C THR A 137 111.11 -55.54 -5.50
N ILE A 138 110.28 -54.63 -4.97
CA ILE A 138 109.05 -54.97 -4.22
C ILE A 138 107.92 -53.98 -4.51
N CYS A 139 106.71 -54.30 -4.07
CA CYS A 139 105.61 -53.32 -3.96
C CYS A 139 105.75 -52.47 -2.69
N ALA A 140 105.25 -51.24 -2.71
CA ALA A 140 105.16 -50.40 -1.52
C ALA A 140 104.34 -51.07 -0.41
N GLY A 141 104.81 -50.95 0.84
CA GLY A 141 104.28 -51.64 2.01
C GLY A 141 104.97 -52.97 2.35
N ASN A 142 105.70 -53.57 1.41
CA ASN A 142 106.45 -54.82 1.67
C ASN A 142 107.81 -54.57 2.33
N ASN A 143 108.44 -55.65 2.80
CA ASN A 143 109.77 -55.64 3.41
C ASN A 143 110.85 -56.08 2.41
N ALA A 144 112.10 -55.67 2.66
CA ALA A 144 113.28 -56.06 1.90
C ALA A 144 114.52 -56.10 2.81
N GLY A 145 115.68 -56.50 2.27
CA GLY A 145 116.96 -56.45 2.98
C GLY A 145 118.17 -56.60 2.08
N PHE A 146 119.33 -56.21 2.60
CA PHE A 146 120.64 -56.22 1.93
C PHE A 146 121.69 -56.80 2.88
N SER A 147 122.60 -57.63 2.37
CA SER A 147 123.61 -58.31 3.20
C SER A 147 125.01 -58.28 2.61
N VAL A 148 126.02 -58.40 3.48
CA VAL A 148 127.44 -58.56 3.13
C VAL A 148 128.09 -59.64 3.98
N VAL A 149 129.06 -60.35 3.41
CA VAL A 149 129.91 -61.29 4.14
C VAL A 149 131.35 -60.82 4.04
N ALA A 150 132.03 -60.74 5.18
CA ALA A 150 133.43 -60.34 5.25
C ALA A 150 134.22 -61.13 6.31
N THR A 151 135.53 -61.25 6.08
CA THR A 151 136.50 -61.91 6.96
C THR A 151 137.56 -60.92 7.39
N GLY A 152 138.25 -61.20 8.51
CA GLY A 152 139.33 -60.38 9.06
C GLY A 152 139.38 -60.49 10.59
N THR A 153 140.44 -59.97 11.22
CA THR A 153 140.47 -59.82 12.69
C THR A 153 139.57 -58.63 13.09
N ASP A 154 138.69 -58.80 14.08
CA ASP A 154 137.87 -57.74 14.70
C ASP A 154 137.17 -56.77 13.71
N VAL A 155 136.41 -57.34 12.76
CA VAL A 155 135.69 -56.56 11.75
C VAL A 155 134.39 -55.96 12.26
N THR A 156 134.11 -54.72 11.86
CA THR A 156 132.90 -53.95 12.20
C THR A 156 132.19 -53.47 10.93
N TYR A 157 130.86 -53.40 10.98
CA TYR A 157 129.99 -53.09 9.83
C TYR A 157 129.28 -51.75 9.99
N LYS A 158 129.04 -51.05 8.88
CA LYS A 158 128.24 -49.80 8.83
C LYS A 158 127.57 -49.65 7.46
N TRP A 159 126.24 -49.67 7.43
CA TRP A 159 125.47 -49.43 6.21
C TRP A 159 125.34 -47.95 5.86
N GLN A 160 125.26 -47.67 4.56
CA GLN A 160 125.01 -46.35 3.99
C GLN A 160 123.92 -46.42 2.90
N VAL A 161 123.12 -45.36 2.82
CA VAL A 161 122.08 -45.16 1.79
C VAL A 161 122.36 -43.89 0.98
N ASN A 162 122.10 -43.95 -0.32
CA ASN A 162 122.08 -42.81 -1.23
C ASN A 162 120.66 -42.61 -1.75
N THR A 163 120.07 -41.45 -1.43
CA THR A 163 118.71 -41.04 -1.86
C THR A 163 118.76 -39.99 -2.98
N GLY A 164 119.81 -40.02 -3.80
CA GLY A 164 120.08 -39.07 -4.89
C GLY A 164 121.05 -37.93 -4.54
N SER A 165 121.40 -37.77 -3.26
CA SER A 165 122.30 -36.71 -2.76
C SER A 165 123.70 -37.20 -2.34
N GLY A 166 124.02 -38.48 -2.59
CA GLY A 166 125.24 -39.14 -2.12
C GLY A 166 124.98 -40.06 -0.92
N PHE A 167 125.97 -40.88 -0.56
CA PHE A 167 125.85 -41.88 0.51
C PHE A 167 125.97 -41.24 1.90
N ALA A 168 124.96 -41.46 2.74
CA ALA A 168 124.93 -41.12 4.16
C ALA A 168 124.78 -42.37 5.03
N ASP A 169 125.28 -42.33 6.26
CA ASP A 169 125.19 -43.43 7.23
C ASP A 169 123.73 -43.78 7.58
N VAL A 170 123.39 -45.07 7.53
CA VAL A 170 122.09 -45.57 8.02
C VAL A 170 122.16 -45.71 9.53
N ALA A 171 121.12 -45.27 10.23
CA ALA A 171 120.90 -45.54 11.64
C ALA A 171 119.76 -46.56 11.82
N ASN A 172 119.81 -47.36 12.90
CA ASN A 172 118.68 -48.19 13.29
C ASN A 172 117.52 -47.29 13.75
N GLY A 173 116.35 -47.44 13.13
CA GLY A 173 115.17 -46.61 13.37
C GLY A 173 114.33 -46.36 12.12
N GLY A 174 113.05 -46.00 12.31
CA GLY A 174 112.10 -45.88 11.21
C GLY A 174 111.92 -47.24 10.51
N VAL A 175 112.19 -47.29 9.20
CA VAL A 175 112.12 -48.54 8.43
C VAL A 175 113.36 -49.44 8.57
N TYR A 176 114.48 -48.93 9.09
CA TYR A 176 115.78 -49.60 9.06
C TYR A 176 116.13 -50.31 10.36
N SER A 177 116.66 -51.54 10.24
CA SER A 177 117.30 -52.27 11.34
C SER A 177 118.49 -53.09 10.83
N GLY A 178 119.48 -53.36 11.69
CA GLY A 178 120.72 -54.05 11.29
C GLY A 178 121.78 -53.15 10.64
N ALA A 179 121.67 -51.83 10.81
CA ALA A 179 122.56 -50.85 10.16
C ALA A 179 124.06 -50.94 10.56
N THR A 180 124.39 -51.70 11.60
CA THR A 180 125.76 -51.97 12.08
C THR A 180 126.11 -53.46 12.10
N THR A 181 125.37 -54.29 11.37
CA THR A 181 125.59 -55.74 11.21
C THR A 181 125.86 -56.10 9.74
N SER A 182 126.15 -57.37 9.48
CA SER A 182 126.26 -57.93 8.12
C SER A 182 124.99 -57.73 7.28
N ASP A 183 123.84 -57.56 7.90
CA ASP A 183 122.52 -57.57 7.26
C ASP A 183 121.70 -56.33 7.65
N LEU A 184 121.29 -55.53 6.67
CA LEU A 184 120.36 -54.40 6.79
C LEU A 184 118.96 -54.84 6.34
N ALA A 185 117.96 -54.70 7.20
CA ALA A 185 116.56 -54.91 6.88
C ALA A 185 115.80 -53.58 6.67
N ILE A 186 114.81 -53.61 5.78
CA ILE A 186 113.87 -52.52 5.49
C ILE A 186 112.45 -53.05 5.69
N THR A 187 111.71 -52.47 6.63
CA THR A 187 110.32 -52.83 6.94
C THR A 187 109.35 -51.78 6.40
N GLY A 188 108.30 -52.18 5.68
CA GLY A 188 107.25 -51.28 5.20
C GLY A 188 107.75 -50.23 4.20
N ALA A 189 108.49 -50.64 3.18
CA ALA A 189 109.14 -49.72 2.24
C ALA A 189 108.12 -48.85 1.48
N THR A 190 108.43 -47.57 1.34
CA THR A 190 107.54 -46.58 0.69
C THR A 190 107.98 -46.27 -0.74
N VAL A 191 107.07 -45.78 -1.59
CA VAL A 191 107.39 -45.40 -2.98
C VAL A 191 108.50 -44.33 -3.08
N SER A 192 108.72 -43.53 -2.03
CA SER A 192 109.83 -42.55 -1.97
C SER A 192 111.21 -43.18 -1.74
N MET A 193 111.29 -44.50 -1.53
CA MET A 193 112.53 -45.26 -1.45
C MET A 193 112.91 -45.90 -2.79
N ASN A 194 112.06 -45.76 -3.81
CA ASN A 194 112.35 -46.22 -5.16
C ASN A 194 113.56 -45.49 -5.76
N SER A 195 114.49 -46.24 -6.35
CA SER A 195 115.79 -45.77 -6.85
C SER A 195 116.82 -45.36 -5.79
N ASN A 196 116.56 -45.61 -4.48
CA ASN A 196 117.62 -45.53 -3.47
C ASN A 196 118.73 -46.56 -3.77
N GLN A 197 119.96 -46.29 -3.31
CA GLN A 197 121.06 -47.25 -3.36
C GLN A 197 121.63 -47.53 -1.97
N TYR A 198 122.06 -48.76 -1.71
CA TYR A 198 122.60 -49.21 -0.42
C TYR A 198 123.98 -49.87 -0.56
N ARG A 199 124.88 -49.61 0.40
CA ARG A 199 126.22 -50.22 0.50
C ARG A 199 126.66 -50.34 1.96
N CYS A 200 127.66 -51.16 2.26
CA CYS A 200 128.22 -51.34 3.61
C CYS A 200 129.72 -51.04 3.65
N LEU A 201 130.20 -50.44 4.74
CA LEU A 201 131.61 -50.25 5.06
C LEU A 201 132.02 -51.32 6.08
N VAL A 202 133.16 -51.98 5.84
CA VAL A 202 133.72 -53.02 6.73
C VAL A 202 135.10 -52.57 7.21
N THR A 203 135.28 -52.42 8.52
CA THR A 203 136.48 -51.80 9.11
C THR A 203 137.11 -52.66 10.20
N ASN A 204 138.44 -52.72 10.22
CA ASN A 204 139.21 -53.13 11.40
C ASN A 204 140.45 -52.22 11.61
N ALA A 205 141.31 -52.57 12.57
CA ALA A 205 142.49 -51.79 12.96
C ALA A 205 143.53 -51.56 11.83
N CYS A 206 143.51 -52.33 10.74
CA CYS A 206 144.46 -52.19 9.63
C CYS A 206 143.89 -51.40 8.43
N THR A 207 142.59 -51.48 8.12
CA THR A 207 141.95 -50.70 7.02
C THR A 207 140.41 -50.77 7.03
N THR A 208 139.78 -49.92 6.21
CA THR A 208 138.35 -49.93 5.86
C THR A 208 138.16 -50.31 4.40
N LEU A 209 137.26 -51.27 4.13
CA LEU A 209 136.72 -51.58 2.80
C LEU A 209 135.29 -51.04 2.66
N THR A 210 134.82 -50.90 1.41
CA THR A 210 133.44 -50.53 1.06
C THR A 210 132.90 -51.56 0.08
N SER A 211 131.65 -51.99 0.28
CA SER A 211 130.95 -52.90 -0.64
C SER A 211 130.56 -52.20 -1.94
N ASP A 212 130.16 -53.00 -2.93
CA ASP A 212 129.42 -52.48 -4.07
C ASP A 212 128.08 -51.87 -3.62
N ALA A 213 127.54 -50.95 -4.43
CA ALA A 213 126.27 -50.29 -4.17
C ALA A 213 125.16 -50.86 -5.04
N VAL A 214 124.06 -51.29 -4.42
CA VAL A 214 122.90 -51.87 -5.13
C VAL A 214 121.66 -50.99 -5.03
N SER A 215 120.85 -50.99 -6.09
CA SER A 215 119.61 -50.25 -6.18
C SER A 215 118.41 -50.96 -5.53
N PHE A 216 117.45 -50.17 -5.08
CA PHE A 216 116.20 -50.60 -4.49
C PHE A 216 115.01 -50.05 -5.28
N THR A 217 114.12 -50.93 -5.72
CA THR A 217 112.95 -50.57 -6.54
C THR A 217 111.67 -50.80 -5.73
N VAL A 218 110.83 -49.78 -5.61
CA VAL A 218 109.58 -49.84 -4.82
C VAL A 218 108.41 -49.37 -5.67
N ASN A 219 107.60 -50.32 -6.13
CA ASN A 219 106.53 -50.12 -7.10
C ASN A 219 105.23 -49.67 -6.43
N ALA A 220 104.51 -48.74 -7.08
CA ALA A 220 103.20 -48.25 -6.64
C ALA A 220 102.05 -49.15 -7.14
N PRO A 221 100.93 -49.25 -6.39
CA PRO A 221 99.67 -49.80 -6.89
C PRO A 221 99.09 -48.99 -8.06
N ALA A 222 98.07 -49.55 -8.74
CA ALA A 222 97.35 -48.83 -9.79
C ALA A 222 96.47 -47.72 -9.21
N ALA A 223 96.35 -46.60 -9.92
CA ALA A 223 95.49 -45.47 -9.56
C ALA A 223 94.84 -44.85 -10.80
N VAL A 224 93.53 -44.60 -10.77
CA VAL A 224 92.82 -43.87 -11.83
C VAL A 224 93.05 -42.36 -11.66
N THR A 225 93.53 -41.70 -12.70
CA THR A 225 93.81 -40.25 -12.73
C THR A 225 92.75 -39.47 -13.50
N THR A 226 91.98 -40.11 -14.38
CA THR A 226 90.81 -39.51 -15.04
C THR A 226 89.74 -40.57 -15.26
N SER A 227 88.53 -40.31 -14.76
CA SER A 227 87.36 -41.17 -14.98
C SER A 227 86.67 -40.83 -16.30
N PRO A 228 85.91 -41.76 -16.91
CA PRO A 228 85.10 -41.44 -18.08
C PRO A 228 84.04 -40.37 -17.78
N ALA A 229 83.64 -39.64 -18.81
CA ALA A 229 82.56 -38.66 -18.76
C ALA A 229 81.30 -39.20 -19.48
N SER A 230 80.12 -38.90 -18.95
CA SER A 230 78.83 -39.28 -19.56
C SER A 230 78.68 -38.73 -20.99
N ALA A 231 78.02 -39.49 -21.85
CA ALA A 231 77.95 -39.24 -23.29
C ALA A 231 76.53 -39.42 -23.85
N LEU A 232 76.21 -38.71 -24.92
CA LEU A 232 74.91 -38.77 -25.62
C LEU A 232 75.09 -39.30 -27.04
N ALA A 233 74.45 -40.41 -27.36
CA ALA A 233 74.33 -40.95 -28.72
C ALA A 233 72.91 -40.76 -29.28
N CYS A 234 72.83 -40.75 -30.60
CA CYS A 234 71.58 -40.91 -31.33
C CYS A 234 71.48 -42.37 -31.79
N GLY A 235 70.27 -42.88 -32.03
CA GLY A 235 70.06 -44.25 -32.52
C GLY A 235 70.96 -44.61 -33.71
N GLY A 236 71.76 -45.66 -33.57
CA GLY A 236 72.76 -46.10 -34.55
C GLY A 236 74.10 -45.37 -34.52
N GLY A 237 74.29 -44.38 -33.63
CA GLY A 237 75.54 -43.62 -33.50
C GLY A 237 76.59 -44.26 -32.59
N ASN A 238 77.86 -43.90 -32.79
CA ASN A 238 79.00 -44.44 -32.03
C ASN A 238 79.48 -43.48 -30.93
N LYS A 239 80.04 -44.00 -29.83
CA LYS A 239 80.67 -43.24 -28.73
C LYS A 239 81.87 -43.98 -28.14
N THR A 240 82.76 -43.23 -27.49
CA THR A 240 83.94 -43.75 -26.79
C THR A 240 83.93 -43.24 -25.35
N PHE A 241 84.10 -44.13 -24.37
CA PHE A 241 84.43 -43.79 -22.98
C PHE A 241 85.92 -44.02 -22.74
N THR A 242 86.58 -43.11 -22.04
CA THR A 242 88.05 -43.14 -21.83
C THR A 242 88.40 -43.05 -20.35
N VAL A 243 89.34 -43.87 -19.88
CA VAL A 243 89.91 -43.80 -18.54
C VAL A 243 91.41 -43.54 -18.62
N ALA A 244 91.96 -42.70 -17.73
CA ALA A 244 93.40 -42.53 -17.56
C ALA A 244 93.82 -43.09 -16.20
N ALA A 245 94.99 -43.73 -16.14
CA ALA A 245 95.51 -44.36 -14.92
C ALA A 245 97.04 -44.38 -14.91
N THR A 246 97.60 -44.52 -13.70
CA THR A 246 99.05 -44.65 -13.45
C THR A 246 99.35 -45.89 -12.63
N GLY A 247 100.52 -46.47 -12.85
CA GLY A 247 101.01 -47.70 -12.21
C GLY A 247 101.87 -48.50 -13.18
N LEU A 248 102.42 -49.63 -12.74
CA LEU A 248 103.17 -50.55 -13.60
C LEU A 248 102.31 -51.75 -14.00
N GLY A 249 102.53 -52.27 -15.21
CA GLY A 249 101.84 -53.45 -15.74
C GLY A 249 100.32 -53.32 -15.78
N LEU A 250 99.81 -52.16 -16.19
CA LEU A 250 98.38 -51.85 -16.15
C LEU A 250 97.56 -52.73 -17.11
N THR A 251 96.47 -53.30 -16.59
CA THR A 251 95.42 -53.96 -17.35
C THR A 251 94.06 -53.35 -17.01
N TYR A 252 93.14 -53.35 -17.97
CA TYR A 252 91.84 -52.70 -17.88
C TYR A 252 90.73 -53.74 -18.02
N GLN A 253 89.63 -53.54 -17.30
CA GLN A 253 88.40 -54.32 -17.44
C GLN A 253 87.22 -53.35 -17.31
N TRP A 254 86.57 -53.05 -18.43
CA TRP A 254 85.34 -52.27 -18.40
C TRP A 254 84.18 -53.06 -17.80
N GLN A 255 83.33 -52.35 -17.07
CA GLN A 255 82.10 -52.84 -16.46
C GLN A 255 80.93 -51.96 -16.88
N MET A 256 79.76 -52.57 -17.03
CA MET A 256 78.50 -51.91 -17.37
C MET A 256 77.42 -52.26 -16.34
N ASP A 257 76.56 -51.29 -16.03
CA ASP A 257 75.37 -51.44 -15.20
C ASP A 257 74.14 -50.98 -16.00
N ASP A 258 73.21 -51.91 -16.19
CA ASP A 258 71.93 -51.75 -16.90
C ASP A 258 70.73 -51.57 -15.94
N GLY A 259 71.01 -51.44 -14.64
CA GLY A 259 70.03 -51.50 -13.56
C GLY A 259 70.14 -52.77 -12.71
N SER A 260 70.91 -53.77 -13.14
CA SER A 260 71.23 -54.98 -12.35
C SER A 260 72.51 -54.86 -11.51
N GLY A 261 73.27 -53.77 -11.66
CA GLY A 261 74.59 -53.56 -11.05
C GLY A 261 75.74 -53.85 -12.01
N PHE A 262 76.96 -53.45 -11.64
CA PHE A 262 78.13 -53.50 -12.52
C PHE A 262 78.66 -54.91 -12.78
N GLY A 263 78.37 -55.45 -13.96
CA GLY A 263 79.00 -56.66 -14.52
C GLY A 263 80.16 -56.33 -15.46
N ASN A 264 81.12 -57.26 -15.61
CA ASN A 264 82.19 -57.13 -16.61
C ASN A 264 81.63 -57.23 -18.03
N ILE A 265 82.12 -56.39 -18.95
CA ILE A 265 81.81 -56.49 -20.39
C ILE A 265 83.01 -57.01 -21.19
N SER A 266 82.71 -57.75 -22.25
CA SER A 266 83.68 -58.34 -23.19
C SER A 266 83.52 -57.74 -24.58
N ASP A 267 84.60 -57.74 -25.37
CA ASP A 267 84.54 -57.36 -26.78
C ASP A 267 83.53 -58.25 -27.54
N GLY A 268 82.56 -57.63 -28.21
CA GLY A 268 81.48 -58.31 -28.91
C GLY A 268 80.17 -57.51 -28.94
N GLY A 269 79.35 -57.78 -29.96
CA GLY A 269 78.10 -57.05 -30.19
C GLY A 269 78.37 -55.57 -30.49
N ALA A 270 77.98 -54.69 -29.59
CA ALA A 270 78.19 -53.25 -29.71
C ALA A 270 79.49 -52.75 -29.04
N TYR A 271 80.16 -53.58 -28.23
CA TYR A 271 81.29 -53.16 -27.40
C TYR A 271 82.63 -53.60 -28.00
N SER A 272 83.62 -52.72 -27.97
CA SER A 272 85.01 -53.04 -28.34
C SER A 272 86.02 -52.23 -27.53
N GLY A 273 87.18 -52.82 -27.24
CA GLY A 273 88.21 -52.23 -26.40
C GLY A 273 88.01 -52.48 -24.89
N THR A 274 87.17 -53.44 -24.47
CA THR A 274 86.82 -53.63 -23.04
C THR A 274 88.01 -54.03 -22.15
N GLY A 275 89.10 -54.49 -22.75
CA GLY A 275 90.40 -54.74 -22.11
C GLY A 275 91.40 -53.57 -22.13
N THR A 276 90.99 -52.36 -22.55
CA THR A 276 91.88 -51.20 -22.79
C THR A 276 91.44 -49.93 -22.06
N ALA A 277 92.23 -48.86 -22.15
CA ALA A 277 91.88 -47.53 -21.64
C ALA A 277 90.66 -46.88 -22.33
N ASN A 278 90.24 -47.39 -23.50
CA ASN A 278 89.13 -46.88 -24.29
C ASN A 278 88.07 -47.98 -24.47
N LEU A 279 86.83 -47.68 -24.12
CA LEU A 279 85.65 -48.47 -24.47
C LEU A 279 84.91 -47.79 -25.62
N ASP A 280 84.93 -48.40 -26.79
CA ASP A 280 84.11 -47.99 -27.93
C ASP A 280 82.77 -48.72 -27.93
N ILE A 281 81.71 -47.96 -28.21
CA ILE A 281 80.33 -48.41 -28.37
C ILE A 281 79.90 -48.06 -29.80
N THR A 282 79.61 -49.07 -30.60
CA THR A 282 79.20 -48.93 -32.01
C THR A 282 77.71 -49.21 -32.18
N GLY A 283 77.00 -48.36 -32.92
CA GLY A 283 75.59 -48.58 -33.24
C GLY A 283 74.66 -48.52 -32.02
N ALA A 284 74.81 -47.51 -31.15
CA ALA A 284 74.05 -47.42 -29.91
C ALA A 284 72.52 -47.44 -30.13
N VAL A 285 71.81 -48.30 -29.40
CA VAL A 285 70.35 -48.49 -29.51
C VAL A 285 69.63 -47.90 -28.31
N LEU A 286 68.33 -47.55 -28.44
CA LEU A 286 67.54 -46.94 -27.37
C LEU A 286 67.54 -47.76 -26.06
N ALA A 287 67.66 -49.09 -26.13
CA ALA A 287 67.76 -49.98 -24.97
C ALA A 287 69.05 -49.79 -24.14
N MET A 288 70.05 -49.05 -24.63
CA MET A 288 71.26 -48.67 -23.89
C MET A 288 71.11 -47.33 -23.16
N ASN A 289 69.99 -46.61 -23.34
CA ASN A 289 69.76 -45.32 -22.70
C ASN A 289 69.66 -45.46 -21.18
N GLY A 290 70.58 -44.82 -20.46
CA GLY A 290 70.69 -44.87 -19.01
C GLY A 290 71.74 -45.87 -18.49
N GLN A 291 72.31 -46.72 -19.35
CA GLN A 291 73.39 -47.63 -18.96
C GLN A 291 74.60 -46.84 -18.47
N LYS A 292 75.24 -47.33 -17.41
CA LYS A 292 76.45 -46.75 -16.83
C LYS A 292 77.67 -47.60 -17.14
N PHE A 293 78.81 -46.95 -17.31
CA PHE A 293 80.10 -47.57 -17.62
C PHE A 293 81.17 -47.09 -16.63
N ARG A 294 82.01 -48.02 -16.17
CA ARG A 294 83.21 -47.73 -15.37
C ARG A 294 84.33 -48.72 -15.71
N CYS A 295 85.58 -48.39 -15.43
CA CYS A 295 86.70 -49.30 -15.63
C CYS A 295 87.34 -49.71 -14.31
N VAL A 296 87.61 -51.00 -14.16
CA VAL A 296 88.53 -51.53 -13.14
C VAL A 296 89.93 -51.57 -13.76
N VAL A 297 90.92 -51.02 -13.07
CA VAL A 297 92.32 -50.94 -13.53
C VAL A 297 93.20 -51.69 -12.54
N THR A 298 93.82 -52.77 -12.99
CA THR A 298 94.74 -53.60 -12.19
C THR A 298 96.18 -53.30 -12.60
N GLY A 299 97.14 -53.44 -11.69
CA GLY A 299 98.57 -53.30 -11.98
C GLY A 299 99.41 -54.35 -11.26
N THR A 300 100.73 -54.28 -11.40
CA THR A 300 101.67 -55.23 -10.79
C THR A 300 101.62 -55.26 -9.25
N CYS A 301 101.12 -54.19 -8.63
CA CYS A 301 100.93 -54.09 -7.18
C CYS A 301 99.45 -53.86 -6.84
N ASN A 302 98.98 -54.60 -5.84
CA ASN A 302 97.62 -54.47 -5.29
C ASN A 302 97.51 -53.27 -4.33
N PRO A 303 96.31 -52.70 -4.14
CA PRO A 303 95.03 -53.06 -4.78
C PRO A 303 94.90 -52.53 -6.22
N SER A 304 93.89 -53.01 -6.95
CA SER A 304 93.40 -52.38 -8.18
C SER A 304 92.60 -51.12 -7.87
N ALA A 305 92.50 -50.22 -8.85
CA ALA A 305 91.67 -49.02 -8.79
C ALA A 305 90.38 -49.20 -9.61
N VAL A 306 89.35 -48.41 -9.31
CA VAL A 306 88.09 -48.37 -10.07
C VAL A 306 87.79 -46.91 -10.42
N SER A 307 87.34 -46.66 -11.66
CA SER A 307 86.95 -45.31 -12.08
C SER A 307 85.59 -44.90 -11.51
N GLY A 308 85.30 -43.60 -11.59
CA GLY A 308 83.93 -43.10 -11.54
C GLY A 308 83.07 -43.63 -12.69
N GLU A 309 81.76 -43.42 -12.56
CA GLU A 309 80.73 -43.91 -13.47
C GLU A 309 80.40 -42.86 -14.55
N ALA A 310 80.19 -43.29 -15.79
CA ALA A 310 79.73 -42.47 -16.90
C ALA A 310 78.45 -43.07 -17.53
N THR A 311 77.42 -42.25 -17.72
CA THR A 311 76.15 -42.70 -18.32
C THR A 311 76.15 -42.51 -19.83
N LEU A 312 75.62 -43.49 -20.57
CA LEU A 312 75.24 -43.33 -21.97
C LEU A 312 73.76 -42.94 -22.05
N SER A 313 73.46 -41.76 -22.57
CA SER A 313 72.12 -41.40 -23.03
C SER A 313 71.97 -41.78 -24.50
N VAL A 314 70.86 -42.40 -24.88
CA VAL A 314 70.54 -42.72 -26.28
C VAL A 314 69.15 -42.22 -26.63
N TYR A 315 69.03 -41.52 -27.75
CA TYR A 315 67.77 -40.95 -28.23
C TYR A 315 67.52 -41.28 -29.70
N ASP A 316 66.27 -41.58 -30.05
CA ASP A 316 65.84 -41.74 -31.43
C ASP A 316 65.55 -40.38 -32.07
N ALA A 317 65.83 -40.25 -33.37
CA ALA A 317 65.51 -39.05 -34.14
C ALA A 317 63.99 -38.86 -34.32
N PRO A 318 63.49 -37.61 -34.39
CA PRO A 318 62.08 -37.34 -34.63
C PRO A 318 61.56 -37.93 -35.96
N VAL A 319 60.35 -38.48 -35.92
CA VAL A 319 59.59 -38.91 -37.09
C VAL A 319 58.16 -38.41 -36.94
N ILE A 320 57.67 -37.61 -37.90
CA ILE A 320 56.28 -37.14 -37.92
C ILE A 320 55.38 -38.28 -38.42
N THR A 321 54.43 -38.70 -37.59
CA THR A 321 53.52 -39.82 -37.82
C THR A 321 52.10 -39.39 -38.20
N ALA A 322 51.70 -38.17 -37.86
CA ALA A 322 50.49 -37.54 -38.40
C ALA A 322 50.76 -36.07 -38.74
N GLN A 323 50.40 -35.69 -39.97
CA GLN A 323 50.44 -34.31 -40.46
C GLN A 323 49.18 -33.54 -40.02
N PRO A 324 49.23 -32.21 -39.88
CA PRO A 324 48.03 -31.42 -39.66
C PRO A 324 47.11 -31.41 -40.89
N SER A 325 45.85 -31.04 -40.67
CA SER A 325 44.82 -30.87 -41.69
C SER A 325 44.47 -29.39 -41.89
N ALA A 326 44.17 -28.97 -43.13
CA ALA A 326 43.63 -27.63 -43.40
C ALA A 326 42.29 -27.40 -42.68
N SER A 327 41.99 -26.14 -42.37
CA SER A 327 40.80 -25.75 -41.60
C SER A 327 40.00 -24.65 -42.30
N VAL A 328 38.68 -24.80 -42.31
CA VAL A 328 37.72 -23.86 -42.90
C VAL A 328 36.64 -23.56 -41.86
N LEU A 329 36.46 -22.29 -41.52
CA LEU A 329 35.57 -21.84 -40.45
C LEU A 329 35.05 -20.42 -40.71
N CYS A 330 34.00 -20.04 -39.99
CA CYS A 330 33.54 -18.66 -39.93
C CYS A 330 34.38 -17.80 -38.97
N GLU A 331 34.44 -16.51 -39.25
CA GLU A 331 35.07 -15.50 -38.41
C GLU A 331 34.58 -15.55 -36.95
N GLY A 332 35.52 -15.42 -36.02
CA GLY A 332 35.28 -15.47 -34.58
C GLY A 332 35.19 -16.88 -33.98
N LEU A 333 35.19 -17.95 -34.78
CA LEU A 333 35.26 -19.32 -34.27
C LEU A 333 36.71 -19.72 -33.91
N ASN A 334 36.83 -20.77 -33.08
CA ASN A 334 38.11 -21.35 -32.69
C ASN A 334 38.47 -22.53 -33.60
N THR A 335 39.77 -22.77 -33.83
CA THR A 335 40.26 -23.97 -34.51
C THR A 335 41.65 -24.38 -33.99
N SER A 336 42.16 -25.52 -34.42
CA SER A 336 43.51 -25.98 -34.06
C SER A 336 44.14 -26.85 -35.14
N PHE A 337 45.47 -26.84 -35.18
CA PHE A 337 46.30 -27.69 -36.02
C PHE A 337 47.13 -28.61 -35.11
N THR A 338 47.16 -29.91 -35.41
CA THR A 338 47.85 -30.92 -34.59
C THR A 338 48.83 -31.73 -35.45
N THR A 339 50.04 -31.95 -34.94
CA THR A 339 51.08 -32.80 -35.54
C THR A 339 51.47 -33.87 -34.53
N ALA A 340 51.43 -35.15 -34.92
CA ALA A 340 51.91 -36.24 -34.09
C ALA A 340 53.30 -36.69 -34.54
N ALA A 341 54.19 -37.02 -33.59
CA ALA A 341 55.54 -37.49 -33.88
C ALA A 341 56.04 -38.48 -32.81
N THR A 342 57.00 -39.32 -33.20
CA THR A 342 57.78 -40.20 -32.32
C THR A 342 59.23 -39.74 -32.23
N GLY A 343 60.00 -40.32 -31.30
CA GLY A 343 61.32 -39.84 -30.86
C GLY A 343 61.24 -39.24 -29.45
N THR A 344 62.38 -39.03 -28.77
CA THR A 344 62.43 -38.48 -27.40
C THR A 344 63.73 -37.69 -27.16
N PRO A 345 63.75 -36.74 -26.20
CA PRO A 345 62.63 -35.85 -25.89
C PRO A 345 62.33 -34.96 -27.10
N LEU A 346 61.06 -34.69 -27.41
CA LEU A 346 60.67 -33.87 -28.58
C LEU A 346 60.49 -32.39 -28.20
N ASN A 347 60.99 -31.50 -29.05
CA ASN A 347 60.63 -30.09 -29.07
C ASN A 347 59.78 -29.78 -30.32
N TYR A 348 58.74 -28.98 -30.15
CA TYR A 348 57.85 -28.54 -31.24
C TYR A 348 58.02 -27.02 -31.43
N GLN A 349 57.91 -26.56 -32.67
CA GLN A 349 57.81 -25.15 -33.03
C GLN A 349 56.86 -25.02 -34.22
N TRP A 350 55.75 -24.34 -34.03
CA TRP A 350 54.84 -24.02 -35.14
C TRP A 350 55.36 -22.80 -35.89
N GLU A 351 55.20 -22.82 -37.21
CA GLU A 351 55.54 -21.72 -38.10
C GLU A 351 54.33 -21.32 -38.94
N VAL A 352 54.24 -20.04 -39.27
CA VAL A 352 53.21 -19.45 -40.12
C VAL A 352 53.84 -18.70 -41.29
N ASP A 353 53.26 -18.86 -42.47
CA ASP A 353 53.57 -18.12 -43.70
C ASP A 353 52.37 -17.23 -44.08
N ASN A 354 52.67 -15.98 -44.42
CA ASN A 354 51.74 -14.94 -44.84
C ASN A 354 51.97 -14.48 -46.30
N GLY A 355 52.73 -15.25 -47.08
CA GLY A 355 53.20 -14.88 -48.42
C GLY A 355 54.63 -14.32 -48.44
N SER A 356 55.32 -14.26 -47.30
CA SER A 356 56.74 -13.85 -47.20
C SER A 356 57.69 -14.95 -46.72
N GLY A 357 57.18 -16.17 -46.48
CA GLY A 357 57.93 -17.31 -45.95
C GLY A 357 57.52 -17.66 -44.52
N PHE A 358 57.89 -18.88 -44.10
CA PHE A 358 57.58 -19.39 -42.76
C PHE A 358 58.36 -18.66 -41.67
N THR A 359 57.66 -18.27 -40.62
CA THR A 359 58.20 -17.60 -39.43
C THR A 359 57.62 -18.23 -38.15
N ASN A 360 58.39 -18.24 -37.06
CA ASN A 360 57.97 -18.86 -35.80
C ASN A 360 56.70 -18.21 -35.22
N VAL A 361 55.68 -19.02 -35.00
CA VAL A 361 54.50 -18.65 -34.20
C VAL A 361 54.92 -18.53 -32.73
N ASN A 362 54.54 -17.42 -32.10
CA ASN A 362 54.71 -17.21 -30.67
C ASN A 362 53.36 -17.40 -29.96
N ASN A 363 53.38 -17.76 -28.67
CA ASN A 363 52.17 -17.88 -27.84
C ASN A 363 51.64 -16.48 -27.46
N ALA A 364 51.04 -15.77 -28.42
CA ALA A 364 50.57 -14.40 -28.27
C ALA A 364 49.34 -14.12 -29.17
N GLY A 365 48.48 -13.20 -28.72
CA GLY A 365 47.25 -12.85 -29.42
C GLY A 365 46.29 -14.04 -29.54
N VAL A 366 45.96 -14.42 -30.77
CA VAL A 366 45.08 -15.56 -31.07
C VAL A 366 45.77 -16.93 -30.93
N TYR A 367 47.10 -16.97 -30.83
CA TYR A 367 47.88 -18.20 -30.90
C TYR A 367 48.27 -18.74 -29.52
N SER A 368 48.08 -20.05 -29.31
CA SER A 368 48.52 -20.76 -28.11
C SER A 368 48.90 -22.21 -28.42
N GLY A 369 49.82 -22.80 -27.64
CA GLY A 369 50.34 -24.15 -27.88
C GLY A 369 51.43 -24.23 -28.97
N ALA A 370 51.98 -23.10 -29.41
CA ALA A 370 52.94 -22.99 -30.52
C ALA A 370 54.27 -23.76 -30.32
N ASN A 371 54.55 -24.22 -29.10
CA ASN A 371 55.69 -25.09 -28.77
C ASN A 371 55.27 -26.50 -28.33
N THR A 372 54.09 -26.95 -28.78
CA THR A 372 53.50 -28.27 -28.46
C THR A 372 53.02 -28.97 -29.73
N ALA A 373 52.58 -30.23 -29.59
CA ALA A 373 51.97 -31.00 -30.67
C ALA A 373 50.72 -30.33 -31.30
N THR A 374 50.06 -29.37 -30.61
CA THR A 374 48.85 -28.70 -31.10
C THR A 374 48.96 -27.17 -30.99
N LEU A 375 48.88 -26.48 -32.13
CA LEU A 375 48.62 -25.03 -32.18
C LEU A 375 47.11 -24.80 -32.14
N SER A 376 46.64 -24.02 -31.17
CA SER A 376 45.26 -23.54 -31.08
C SER A 376 45.17 -22.07 -31.50
N ILE A 377 44.13 -21.76 -32.28
CA ILE A 377 43.80 -20.43 -32.77
C ILE A 377 42.42 -20.06 -32.22
N THR A 378 42.35 -19.05 -31.36
CA THR A 378 41.11 -18.57 -30.74
C THR A 378 40.58 -17.31 -31.43
N GLY A 379 39.26 -17.23 -31.63
CA GLY A 379 38.62 -16.06 -32.24
C GLY A 379 39.16 -15.71 -33.62
N ALA A 380 39.28 -16.70 -34.51
CA ALA A 380 39.99 -16.54 -35.78
C ALA A 380 39.36 -15.43 -36.64
N ALA A 381 40.12 -14.39 -36.94
CA ALA A 381 39.68 -13.22 -37.71
C ALA A 381 39.98 -13.38 -39.21
N THR A 382 39.24 -12.66 -40.06
CA THR A 382 39.36 -12.73 -41.52
C THR A 382 40.75 -12.39 -42.06
N ASN A 383 41.54 -11.58 -41.35
CA ASN A 383 42.94 -11.30 -41.70
C ASN A 383 43.90 -12.50 -41.48
N LEU A 384 43.41 -13.61 -40.90
CA LEU A 384 44.13 -14.88 -40.80
C LEU A 384 43.80 -15.84 -41.96
N SER A 385 42.82 -15.48 -42.81
CA SER A 385 42.43 -16.28 -43.97
C SER A 385 43.53 -16.26 -45.03
N GLY A 386 43.89 -17.44 -45.56
CA GLY A 386 45.00 -17.62 -46.50
C GLY A 386 46.37 -17.83 -45.84
N LEU A 387 46.50 -17.66 -44.51
CA LEU A 387 47.73 -18.03 -43.80
C LEU A 387 47.96 -19.54 -43.86
N SER A 388 49.21 -19.94 -44.02
CA SER A 388 49.63 -21.36 -44.04
C SER A 388 50.46 -21.70 -42.81
N PHE A 389 50.12 -22.80 -42.13
CA PHE A 389 50.76 -23.25 -40.90
C PHE A 389 51.48 -24.57 -41.11
N ARG A 390 52.65 -24.75 -40.49
CA ARG A 390 53.35 -26.04 -40.41
C ARG A 390 53.98 -26.22 -39.03
N CYS A 391 54.31 -27.45 -38.66
CA CYS A 391 55.03 -27.73 -37.42
C CYS A 391 56.43 -28.27 -37.71
N VAL A 392 57.43 -27.69 -37.08
CA VAL A 392 58.80 -28.19 -37.02
C VAL A 392 58.96 -29.00 -35.73
N VAL A 393 59.38 -30.26 -35.85
CA VAL A 393 59.55 -31.18 -34.72
C VAL A 393 61.00 -31.62 -34.66
N GLY A 394 61.68 -31.31 -33.56
CA GLY A 394 63.11 -31.56 -33.36
C GLY A 394 63.42 -32.34 -32.09
N ASN A 395 64.67 -32.80 -32.01
CA ASN A 395 65.38 -33.06 -30.77
C ASN A 395 66.89 -32.86 -30.99
N THR A 396 67.71 -33.30 -30.03
CA THR A 396 69.18 -33.28 -30.09
C THR A 396 69.81 -34.12 -31.22
N CYS A 397 69.01 -34.90 -31.98
CA CYS A 397 69.49 -35.84 -33.00
C CYS A 397 69.08 -35.46 -34.42
N ALA A 398 67.88 -34.92 -34.63
CA ALA A 398 67.46 -34.39 -35.93
C ALA A 398 66.33 -33.36 -35.79
N THR A 399 65.94 -32.75 -36.92
CA THR A 399 64.75 -31.89 -37.02
C THR A 399 63.98 -32.25 -38.28
N GLN A 400 62.67 -32.43 -38.14
CA GLN A 400 61.73 -32.71 -39.22
C GLN A 400 60.79 -31.51 -39.41
N THR A 401 60.35 -31.28 -40.65
CA THR A 401 59.36 -30.25 -40.97
C THR A 401 58.09 -30.91 -41.51
N GLY A 402 56.95 -30.61 -40.90
CA GLY A 402 55.64 -31.08 -41.34
C GLY A 402 55.11 -30.32 -42.56
N ASN A 403 54.02 -30.83 -43.13
CA ASN A 403 53.34 -30.22 -44.26
C ASN A 403 52.75 -28.86 -43.89
N ALA A 404 52.74 -27.94 -44.87
CA ALA A 404 51.99 -26.70 -44.78
C ALA A 404 50.49 -26.94 -44.99
N VAL A 405 49.64 -26.35 -44.15
CA VAL A 405 48.19 -26.39 -44.27
C VAL A 405 47.57 -25.00 -44.16
N ALA A 406 46.59 -24.71 -45.03
CA ALA A 406 45.93 -23.41 -45.06
C ALA A 406 44.84 -23.28 -43.99
N LEU A 407 44.70 -22.06 -43.46
CA LEU A 407 43.57 -21.60 -42.68
C LEU A 407 42.65 -20.75 -43.58
N THR A 408 41.38 -21.11 -43.69
CA THR A 408 40.36 -20.33 -44.39
C THR A 408 39.35 -19.80 -43.39
N VAL A 409 39.39 -18.49 -43.13
CA VAL A 409 38.40 -17.79 -42.31
C VAL A 409 37.44 -17.06 -43.23
N ASN A 410 36.18 -17.50 -43.23
CA ASN A 410 35.09 -16.92 -44.00
C ASN A 410 34.43 -15.79 -43.23
N ALA A 411 34.27 -14.63 -43.87
CA ALA A 411 33.60 -13.48 -43.27
C ALA A 411 32.13 -13.77 -42.98
N LEU A 412 31.65 -13.28 -41.83
CA LEU A 412 30.22 -13.32 -41.49
C LEU A 412 29.41 -12.35 -42.38
N PRO A 413 28.12 -12.63 -42.65
CA PRO A 413 27.20 -11.64 -43.21
C PRO A 413 27.15 -10.37 -42.34
N VAL A 414 27.23 -9.19 -42.94
CA VAL A 414 27.17 -7.91 -42.22
C VAL A 414 25.77 -7.31 -42.34
N ILE A 415 25.04 -7.25 -41.21
CA ILE A 415 23.72 -6.61 -41.12
C ILE A 415 23.92 -5.11 -40.92
N THR A 416 23.51 -4.31 -41.90
CA THR A 416 23.61 -2.83 -41.89
C THR A 416 22.36 -2.15 -41.33
N ALA A 417 21.21 -2.84 -41.32
CA ALA A 417 20.02 -2.43 -40.57
C ALA A 417 19.36 -3.65 -39.92
N GLN A 418 19.22 -3.61 -38.60
CA GLN A 418 18.48 -4.60 -37.81
C GLN A 418 16.97 -4.41 -37.98
N PRO A 419 16.13 -5.45 -37.76
CA PRO A 419 14.70 -5.31 -37.90
C PRO A 419 14.13 -4.47 -36.74
N ALA A 420 13.33 -3.46 -37.08
CA ALA A 420 12.66 -2.62 -36.09
C ALA A 420 11.38 -3.30 -35.60
N SER A 421 11.07 -3.17 -34.30
CA SER A 421 9.77 -3.58 -33.74
C SER A 421 8.63 -2.81 -34.38
N ALA A 422 7.57 -3.50 -34.79
CA ALA A 422 6.43 -2.93 -35.49
C ALA A 422 5.25 -2.73 -34.53
N VAL A 423 4.77 -1.49 -34.40
CA VAL A 423 3.55 -1.16 -33.65
C VAL A 423 2.47 -0.77 -34.65
N ILE A 424 1.37 -1.53 -34.70
CA ILE A 424 0.30 -1.37 -35.68
C ILE A 424 -1.09 -1.43 -35.05
N CYS A 425 -2.10 -0.93 -35.77
CA CYS A 425 -3.49 -1.15 -35.42
C CYS A 425 -4.00 -2.47 -36.04
N ALA A 426 -4.90 -3.16 -35.34
CA ALA A 426 -5.50 -4.40 -35.83
C ALA A 426 -6.11 -4.22 -37.24
N GLY A 427 -5.80 -5.16 -38.15
CA GLY A 427 -6.19 -5.08 -39.57
C GLY A 427 -5.20 -4.33 -40.47
N SER A 428 -4.24 -3.59 -39.92
CA SER A 428 -3.11 -3.02 -40.70
C SER A 428 -2.03 -4.08 -40.95
N ASN A 429 -1.26 -3.94 -42.02
CA ASN A 429 -0.09 -4.79 -42.26
C ASN A 429 1.09 -4.41 -41.36
N ALA A 430 1.89 -5.40 -40.95
CA ALA A 430 3.19 -5.18 -40.31
C ALA A 430 4.33 -5.61 -41.23
N VAL A 431 5.46 -4.91 -41.17
CA VAL A 431 6.63 -5.15 -42.02
C VAL A 431 7.88 -5.16 -41.16
N PHE A 432 8.73 -6.17 -41.36
CA PHE A 432 10.04 -6.31 -40.75
C PHE A 432 11.09 -6.42 -41.85
N SER A 433 12.12 -5.58 -41.83
CA SER A 433 13.16 -5.53 -42.86
C SER A 433 14.55 -5.69 -42.26
N VAL A 434 15.45 -6.37 -42.97
CA VAL A 434 16.88 -6.42 -42.67
C VAL A 434 17.69 -5.95 -43.87
N ALA A 435 18.62 -5.03 -43.65
CA ALA A 435 19.58 -4.60 -44.67
C ALA A 435 20.95 -5.22 -44.41
N ASN A 436 21.72 -5.43 -45.47
CA ASN A 436 23.06 -6.03 -45.42
C ASN A 436 23.97 -5.38 -46.47
N SER A 437 25.30 -5.55 -46.37
CA SER A 437 26.27 -4.95 -47.31
C SER A 437 26.77 -5.87 -48.43
N GLY A 438 26.32 -7.12 -48.49
CA GLY A 438 26.68 -8.10 -49.53
C GLY A 438 25.68 -8.16 -50.69
N SER A 439 26.19 -8.48 -51.88
CA SER A 439 25.42 -8.56 -53.13
C SER A 439 24.57 -9.84 -53.27
N THR A 440 24.90 -10.89 -52.52
CA THR A 440 24.19 -12.18 -52.52
C THR A 440 24.01 -12.69 -51.09
N MET A 441 22.75 -12.79 -50.64
CA MET A 441 22.37 -13.37 -49.36
C MET A 441 21.12 -14.23 -49.52
N ASN A 442 21.14 -15.41 -48.93
CA ASN A 442 19.93 -16.15 -48.59
C ASN A 442 19.35 -15.56 -47.28
N TYR A 443 18.03 -15.54 -47.17
CA TYR A 443 17.32 -15.08 -45.97
C TYR A 443 16.39 -16.18 -45.48
N MET A 444 16.29 -16.34 -44.16
CA MET A 444 15.32 -17.23 -43.51
C MET A 444 14.75 -16.51 -42.29
N TRP A 445 13.52 -16.00 -42.41
CA TRP A 445 12.83 -15.40 -41.27
C TRP A 445 12.34 -16.46 -40.28
N GLN A 446 12.39 -16.12 -38.99
CA GLN A 446 11.95 -16.95 -37.89
C GLN A 446 11.00 -16.17 -36.98
N GLU A 447 9.97 -16.85 -36.49
CA GLU A 447 9.00 -16.36 -35.50
C GLU A 447 9.23 -17.07 -34.15
N ASN A 448 9.15 -16.34 -33.05
CA ASN A 448 9.00 -16.88 -31.70
C ASN A 448 7.61 -16.54 -31.16
N SER A 449 6.81 -17.59 -30.96
CA SER A 449 5.44 -17.55 -30.43
C SER A 449 5.35 -17.82 -28.92
N GLY A 450 6.49 -17.89 -28.23
CA GLY A 450 6.62 -18.21 -26.80
C GLY A 450 7.34 -19.54 -26.53
N SER A 451 7.45 -20.41 -27.54
CA SER A 451 8.11 -21.73 -27.46
C SER A 451 9.50 -21.77 -28.09
N GLY A 452 10.10 -20.62 -28.40
CA GLY A 452 11.36 -20.51 -29.15
C GLY A 452 11.13 -20.18 -30.63
N PHE A 453 12.23 -19.97 -31.37
CA PHE A 453 12.19 -19.53 -32.76
C PHE A 453 12.03 -20.71 -33.75
N ALA A 454 11.05 -20.61 -34.64
CA ALA A 454 10.80 -21.54 -35.75
C ALA A 454 10.83 -20.82 -37.10
N ASN A 455 11.21 -21.51 -38.17
CA ASN A 455 11.26 -20.94 -39.53
C ASN A 455 9.86 -20.58 -40.04
N ILE A 456 9.74 -19.40 -40.64
CA ILE A 456 8.53 -18.91 -41.30
C ILE A 456 8.53 -19.36 -42.76
N THR A 457 7.41 -19.91 -43.23
CA THR A 457 7.18 -20.17 -44.66
C THR A 457 6.23 -19.11 -45.23
N ASN A 458 6.33 -18.84 -46.53
CA ASN A 458 5.37 -17.97 -47.22
C ASN A 458 4.00 -18.67 -47.29
N GLY A 459 2.94 -18.02 -46.80
CA GLY A 459 1.60 -18.59 -46.70
C GLY A 459 0.80 -18.02 -45.53
N GLY A 460 -0.54 -18.11 -45.62
CA GLY A 460 -1.44 -17.50 -44.64
C GLY A 460 -1.24 -15.99 -44.59
N ILE A 461 -0.82 -15.47 -43.43
CA ILE A 461 -0.50 -14.04 -43.26
C ILE A 461 0.91 -13.66 -43.77
N TYR A 462 1.83 -14.63 -43.91
CA TYR A 462 3.25 -14.36 -44.13
C TYR A 462 3.63 -14.28 -45.61
N SER A 463 4.44 -13.28 -45.95
CA SER A 463 5.01 -13.08 -47.29
C SER A 463 6.41 -12.48 -47.20
N GLY A 464 7.30 -12.82 -48.13
CA GLY A 464 8.70 -12.36 -48.14
C GLY A 464 9.64 -13.08 -47.16
N ALA A 465 9.23 -14.20 -46.56
CA ALA A 465 9.96 -14.93 -45.51
C ALA A 465 11.35 -15.47 -45.91
N THR A 466 11.67 -15.46 -47.21
CA THR A 466 12.98 -15.82 -47.78
C THR A 466 13.66 -14.62 -48.47
N THR A 467 13.36 -13.40 -48.04
CA THR A 467 13.91 -12.14 -48.57
C THR A 467 14.33 -11.20 -47.44
N GLY A 468 14.99 -10.08 -47.76
CA GLY A 468 15.31 -9.04 -46.79
C GLY A 468 14.11 -8.29 -46.19
N THR A 469 12.86 -8.65 -46.51
CA THR A 469 11.66 -8.05 -45.91
C THR A 469 10.53 -9.06 -45.73
N LEU A 470 10.15 -9.32 -44.49
CA LEU A 470 8.97 -10.08 -44.10
C LEU A 470 7.78 -9.14 -43.94
N THR A 471 6.65 -9.47 -44.58
CA THR A 471 5.38 -8.76 -44.46
C THR A 471 4.30 -9.68 -43.91
N LEU A 472 3.62 -9.21 -42.86
CA LEU A 472 2.45 -9.82 -42.24
C LEU A 472 1.20 -9.08 -42.73
N ASN A 473 0.34 -9.77 -43.46
CA ASN A 473 -0.91 -9.20 -43.96
C ASN A 473 -2.00 -9.28 -42.87
N ALA A 474 -2.50 -8.13 -42.45
CA ALA A 474 -3.57 -7.96 -41.44
C ALA A 474 -3.52 -8.96 -40.24
N PRO A 475 -2.39 -9.10 -39.51
CA PRO A 475 -2.25 -10.05 -38.42
C PRO A 475 -3.31 -9.85 -37.32
N ALA A 476 -3.87 -10.96 -36.84
CA ALA A 476 -4.83 -10.96 -35.74
C ALA A 476 -4.19 -10.56 -34.40
N ALA A 477 -4.94 -9.87 -33.53
CA ALA A 477 -4.41 -9.28 -32.28
C ALA A 477 -3.73 -10.29 -31.33
N ALA A 478 -4.08 -11.59 -31.39
CA ALA A 478 -3.43 -12.67 -30.64
C ALA A 478 -1.97 -12.96 -31.06
N LEU A 479 -1.45 -12.27 -32.09
CA LEU A 479 -0.05 -12.29 -32.52
C LEU A 479 0.78 -11.15 -31.88
N SER A 480 0.14 -10.24 -31.13
CA SER A 480 0.82 -9.21 -30.36
C SER A 480 1.75 -9.82 -29.30
N GLY A 481 2.95 -9.26 -29.14
CA GLY A 481 4.02 -9.77 -28.28
C GLY A 481 4.95 -10.81 -28.93
N ARG A 482 4.63 -11.33 -30.12
CA ARG A 482 5.51 -12.26 -30.84
C ARG A 482 6.76 -11.56 -31.39
N GLN A 483 7.85 -12.32 -31.51
CA GLN A 483 9.13 -11.80 -31.99
C GLN A 483 9.54 -12.40 -33.34
N TYR A 484 10.15 -11.58 -34.18
CA TYR A 484 10.60 -11.90 -35.52
C TYR A 484 12.08 -11.59 -35.66
N ARG A 485 12.85 -12.49 -36.28
CA ARG A 485 14.27 -12.30 -36.60
C ARG A 485 14.58 -12.92 -37.96
N CYS A 486 15.65 -12.50 -38.62
CA CYS A 486 16.11 -13.10 -39.86
C CYS A 486 17.47 -13.77 -39.66
N ILE A 487 17.64 -14.98 -40.17
CA ILE A 487 18.96 -15.56 -40.42
C ILE A 487 19.36 -15.13 -41.83
N LEU A 488 20.52 -14.50 -41.96
CA LEU A 488 21.19 -14.22 -43.23
C LEU A 488 22.27 -15.28 -43.45
N ASP A 489 22.41 -15.75 -44.68
CA ASP A 489 23.39 -16.74 -45.09
C ASP A 489 24.08 -16.29 -46.39
N ASN A 490 25.42 -16.25 -46.38
CA ASN A 490 26.22 -15.90 -47.57
C ASN A 490 26.75 -17.13 -48.34
N GLY A 491 26.26 -18.33 -48.03
CA GLY A 491 26.68 -19.61 -48.61
C GLY A 491 27.90 -20.23 -47.93
N ASN A 492 28.64 -19.47 -47.12
CA ASN A 492 29.76 -19.96 -46.31
C ASN A 492 29.47 -19.86 -44.81
N CYS A 493 28.75 -18.82 -44.39
CA CYS A 493 28.53 -18.44 -43.01
C CYS A 493 27.16 -17.79 -42.81
N THR A 494 26.56 -18.06 -41.65
CA THR A 494 25.26 -17.51 -41.26
C THR A 494 25.38 -16.50 -40.13
N LEU A 495 24.63 -15.40 -40.17
CA LEU A 495 24.43 -14.49 -39.04
C LEU A 495 22.93 -14.34 -38.74
N THR A 496 22.56 -14.37 -37.47
CA THR A 496 21.17 -14.11 -37.04
C THR A 496 21.02 -12.64 -36.63
N SER A 497 19.95 -11.98 -37.05
CA SER A 497 19.60 -10.62 -36.65
C SER A 497 19.20 -10.52 -35.18
N GLY A 498 19.13 -9.28 -34.67
CA GLY A 498 18.35 -8.98 -33.46
C GLY A 498 16.86 -9.29 -33.65
N ASN A 499 16.14 -9.34 -32.53
CA ASN A 499 14.71 -9.64 -32.49
C ASN A 499 13.90 -8.33 -32.60
N ALA A 500 12.93 -8.30 -33.52
CA ALA A 500 11.88 -7.29 -33.59
C ALA A 500 10.58 -7.82 -32.98
N THR A 501 9.90 -7.04 -32.13
CA THR A 501 8.61 -7.40 -31.54
C THR A 501 7.46 -6.85 -32.40
N LEU A 502 6.39 -7.63 -32.57
CA LEU A 502 5.11 -7.15 -33.10
C LEU A 502 4.21 -6.71 -31.96
N THR A 503 3.71 -5.48 -32.00
CA THR A 503 2.67 -4.98 -31.09
C THR A 503 1.44 -4.61 -31.91
N ILE A 504 0.32 -5.26 -31.64
CA ILE A 504 -0.96 -5.00 -32.29
C ILE A 504 -1.91 -4.35 -31.29
N ASN A 505 -2.25 -3.09 -31.56
CA ASN A 505 -3.21 -2.31 -30.80
C ASN A 505 -4.62 -2.57 -31.33
N VAL A 506 -5.58 -2.80 -30.43
CA VAL A 506 -6.98 -3.06 -30.76
C VAL A 506 -7.76 -1.75 -30.74
N LEU A 507 -8.65 -1.55 -31.72
CA LEU A 507 -9.53 -0.39 -31.81
C LEU A 507 -10.50 -0.31 -30.61
N PRO A 508 -10.94 0.89 -30.19
CA PRO A 508 -11.97 1.03 -29.16
C PRO A 508 -13.30 0.44 -29.65
N ALA A 509 -14.01 -0.26 -28.76
CA ALA A 509 -15.31 -0.85 -29.05
C ALA A 509 -16.20 -0.86 -27.79
N ILE A 510 -17.43 -0.35 -27.88
CA ILE A 510 -18.40 -0.36 -26.77
C ILE A 510 -18.92 -1.79 -26.56
N THR A 511 -18.80 -2.31 -25.33
CA THR A 511 -19.31 -3.62 -24.91
C THR A 511 -20.56 -3.53 -24.04
N THR A 512 -20.74 -2.42 -23.31
CA THR A 512 -21.97 -2.13 -22.56
C THR A 512 -22.42 -0.69 -22.83
N GLN A 513 -23.63 -0.53 -23.35
CA GLN A 513 -24.26 0.78 -23.55
C GLN A 513 -24.81 1.33 -22.22
N PRO A 514 -24.81 2.66 -22.02
CA PRO A 514 -25.54 3.28 -20.91
C PRO A 514 -27.06 3.17 -21.10
N VAL A 515 -27.81 3.51 -20.05
CA VAL A 515 -29.29 3.45 -20.03
C VAL A 515 -29.84 4.77 -19.49
N SER A 516 -30.91 5.30 -20.11
CA SER A 516 -31.61 6.52 -19.67
C SER A 516 -32.09 6.43 -18.22
N ALA A 517 -32.03 7.53 -17.49
CA ALA A 517 -32.29 7.60 -16.05
C ALA A 517 -33.49 8.51 -15.75
N ILE A 518 -34.36 8.06 -14.83
CA ILE A 518 -35.47 8.86 -14.30
C ILE A 518 -35.25 9.02 -12.79
N ILE A 519 -35.13 10.27 -12.33
CA ILE A 519 -34.83 10.61 -10.94
C ILE A 519 -35.74 11.73 -10.42
N CYS A 520 -35.69 12.00 -9.13
CA CYS A 520 -36.30 13.15 -8.51
C CYS A 520 -35.34 14.35 -8.47
N GLU A 521 -35.89 15.55 -8.49
CA GLU A 521 -35.14 16.80 -8.34
C GLU A 521 -34.21 16.79 -7.11
N GLY A 522 -32.94 17.14 -7.32
CA GLY A 522 -31.91 17.12 -6.28
C GLY A 522 -31.45 15.72 -5.86
N ALA A 523 -31.87 14.65 -6.55
CA ALA A 523 -31.25 13.33 -6.43
C ALA A 523 -30.04 13.19 -7.36
N ASN A 524 -29.30 12.10 -7.21
CA ASN A 524 -28.15 11.77 -8.07
C ASN A 524 -28.59 10.78 -9.17
N ALA A 525 -27.99 10.91 -10.35
CA ALA A 525 -28.03 9.93 -11.43
C ALA A 525 -26.61 9.52 -11.84
N SER A 526 -26.50 8.44 -12.60
CA SER A 526 -25.26 8.11 -13.30
C SER A 526 -25.53 7.38 -14.61
N PHE A 527 -24.61 7.56 -15.56
CA PHE A 527 -24.58 6.83 -16.82
C PHE A 527 -23.26 6.09 -16.90
N THR A 528 -23.31 4.77 -17.13
CA THR A 528 -22.14 3.90 -17.18
C THR A 528 -22.07 3.21 -18.53
N THR A 529 -20.91 3.24 -19.16
CA THR A 529 -20.58 2.45 -20.35
C THR A 529 -19.39 1.54 -20.05
N ALA A 530 -19.24 0.45 -20.81
CA ALA A 530 -18.03 -0.34 -20.82
C ALA A 530 -17.51 -0.46 -22.25
N ALA A 531 -16.18 -0.47 -22.40
CA ALA A 531 -15.54 -0.61 -23.69
C ALA A 531 -14.24 -1.42 -23.60
N THR A 532 -13.86 -2.03 -24.73
CA THR A 532 -12.58 -2.72 -24.94
C THR A 532 -11.75 -1.98 -26.00
N GLY A 533 -10.48 -2.37 -26.14
CA GLY A 533 -9.51 -1.72 -27.03
C GLY A 533 -8.15 -1.57 -26.34
N THR A 534 -7.15 -1.03 -27.04
CA THR A 534 -5.86 -0.68 -26.44
C THR A 534 -5.82 0.82 -26.11
N GLY A 535 -5.35 1.16 -24.90
CA GLY A 535 -5.22 2.55 -24.45
C GLY A 535 -6.54 3.31 -24.36
N VAL A 536 -7.64 2.61 -24.00
CA VAL A 536 -9.00 3.16 -23.98
C VAL A 536 -9.12 4.35 -23.04
N THR A 537 -9.64 5.47 -23.54
CA THR A 537 -10.04 6.62 -22.72
C THR A 537 -11.46 7.08 -23.07
N TYR A 538 -12.14 7.67 -22.08
CA TYR A 538 -13.55 8.03 -22.15
C TYR A 538 -13.68 9.56 -22.15
N GLN A 539 -14.64 10.10 -22.89
CA GLN A 539 -15.06 11.51 -22.81
C GLN A 539 -16.58 11.57 -22.95
N TRP A 540 -17.27 11.89 -21.86
CA TRP A 540 -18.71 12.12 -21.89
C TRP A 540 -19.05 13.44 -22.56
N GLN A 541 -20.16 13.45 -23.30
CA GLN A 541 -20.74 14.61 -23.95
C GLN A 541 -22.19 14.78 -23.50
N GLU A 542 -22.60 16.03 -23.28
CA GLU A 542 -24.00 16.41 -23.06
C GLU A 542 -24.55 17.15 -24.27
N ASN A 543 -25.85 17.02 -24.52
CA ASN A 543 -26.60 17.81 -25.48
C ASN A 543 -27.80 18.44 -24.77
N THR A 544 -27.75 19.76 -24.67
CA THR A 544 -28.74 20.61 -23.97
C THR A 544 -29.78 21.21 -24.93
N GLY A 545 -29.81 20.73 -26.19
CA GLY A 545 -30.66 21.23 -27.28
C GLY A 545 -29.90 21.90 -28.42
N SER A 546 -28.59 22.14 -28.27
CA SER A 546 -27.72 22.80 -29.26
C SER A 546 -26.71 21.87 -29.94
N GLY A 547 -26.74 20.58 -29.65
CA GLY A 547 -25.76 19.58 -30.11
C GLY A 547 -24.88 19.07 -28.96
N PHE A 548 -24.06 18.05 -29.24
CA PHE A 548 -23.22 17.41 -28.22
C PHE A 548 -21.91 18.18 -27.98
N ALA A 549 -21.62 18.51 -26.72
CA ALA A 549 -20.39 19.16 -26.27
C ALA A 549 -19.72 18.34 -25.15
N ASN A 550 -18.39 18.40 -25.04
CA ASN A 550 -17.63 17.66 -24.02
C ASN A 550 -17.94 18.16 -22.60
N ILE A 551 -18.30 17.23 -21.72
CA ILE A 551 -18.50 17.50 -20.29
C ILE A 551 -17.14 17.61 -19.60
N THR A 552 -16.96 18.64 -18.79
CA THR A 552 -15.84 18.79 -17.85
C THR A 552 -16.28 18.45 -16.43
N ASN A 553 -15.42 17.81 -15.64
CA ASN A 553 -15.68 17.60 -14.20
C ASN A 553 -15.83 18.96 -13.49
N GLY A 554 -16.94 19.14 -12.77
CA GLY A 554 -17.30 20.41 -12.12
C GLY A 554 -18.82 20.62 -12.07
N GLY A 555 -19.27 21.49 -11.17
CA GLY A 555 -20.70 21.72 -10.94
C GLY A 555 -21.40 20.43 -10.48
N ILE A 556 -22.35 19.96 -11.27
CA ILE A 556 -23.07 18.69 -11.03
C ILE A 556 -22.32 17.44 -11.54
N TYR A 557 -21.31 17.60 -12.40
CA TYR A 557 -20.70 16.48 -13.14
C TYR A 557 -19.39 15.99 -12.51
N GLY A 558 -19.27 14.67 -12.37
CA GLY A 558 -18.04 13.98 -12.00
C GLY A 558 -17.84 12.70 -12.80
N GLY A 559 -16.60 12.26 -12.98
CA GLY A 559 -16.29 11.07 -13.79
C GLY A 559 -16.41 11.26 -15.30
N ALA A 560 -16.47 12.51 -15.79
CA ALA A 560 -16.69 12.86 -17.20
C ALA A 560 -15.63 12.31 -18.18
N THR A 561 -14.46 11.91 -17.69
CA THR A 561 -13.39 11.24 -18.46
C THR A 561 -13.20 9.77 -18.08
N THR A 562 -14.25 9.12 -17.57
CA THR A 562 -14.23 7.74 -17.07
C THR A 562 -15.41 6.92 -17.62
N ALA A 563 -15.42 5.62 -17.35
CA ALA A 563 -16.51 4.71 -17.73
C ALA A 563 -17.88 5.11 -17.15
N THR A 564 -17.94 5.89 -16.06
CA THR A 564 -19.19 6.34 -15.42
C THR A 564 -19.21 7.86 -15.26
N LEU A 565 -20.18 8.52 -15.91
CA LEU A 565 -20.57 9.88 -15.56
C LEU A 565 -21.50 9.84 -14.35
N ALA A 566 -21.14 10.55 -13.29
CA ALA A 566 -22.00 10.84 -12.15
C ALA A 566 -22.59 12.25 -12.29
N ILE A 567 -23.89 12.38 -12.03
CA ILE A 567 -24.64 13.64 -12.04
C ILE A 567 -25.22 13.83 -10.63
N THR A 568 -24.68 14.79 -9.89
CA THR A 568 -24.98 15.01 -8.46
C THR A 568 -26.02 16.10 -8.29
N ALA A 569 -27.04 15.84 -7.46
CA ALA A 569 -28.11 16.78 -7.11
C ALA A 569 -28.75 17.47 -8.34
N ALA A 570 -29.15 16.69 -9.35
CA ALA A 570 -29.62 17.22 -10.62
C ALA A 570 -30.90 18.07 -10.49
N GLY A 571 -30.85 19.31 -10.99
CA GLY A 571 -31.98 20.23 -11.03
C GLY A 571 -32.85 20.07 -12.29
N LEU A 572 -34.07 20.62 -12.25
CA LEU A 572 -35.06 20.50 -13.34
C LEU A 572 -34.57 20.99 -14.71
N SER A 573 -33.65 21.96 -14.74
CA SER A 573 -33.01 22.44 -15.96
C SER A 573 -32.23 21.37 -16.74
N THR A 574 -31.87 20.25 -16.11
CA THR A 574 -31.21 19.10 -16.76
C THR A 574 -32.19 18.03 -17.26
N SER A 575 -33.49 18.20 -17.03
CA SER A 575 -34.52 17.28 -17.49
C SER A 575 -34.67 17.39 -19.02
N GLY A 576 -34.53 16.25 -19.72
CA GLY A 576 -34.49 16.17 -21.17
C GLY A 576 -33.09 16.32 -21.79
N TYR A 577 -32.04 16.58 -21.00
CA TYR A 577 -30.66 16.55 -21.51
C TYR A 577 -30.29 15.14 -21.97
N GLN A 578 -29.58 15.05 -23.09
CA GLN A 578 -29.06 13.80 -23.64
C GLN A 578 -27.56 13.68 -23.38
N TYR A 579 -27.10 12.46 -23.14
CA TYR A 579 -25.73 12.14 -22.75
C TYR A 579 -25.21 10.98 -23.58
N ARG A 580 -23.94 11.03 -23.96
CA ARG A 580 -23.24 9.92 -24.62
C ARG A 580 -21.77 9.91 -24.23
N CYS A 581 -21.11 8.78 -24.39
CA CYS A 581 -19.66 8.70 -24.22
C CYS A 581 -18.98 8.50 -25.57
N VAL A 582 -17.99 9.34 -25.88
CA VAL A 582 -17.03 9.11 -26.95
C VAL A 582 -15.84 8.36 -26.34
N VAL A 583 -15.49 7.23 -26.92
CA VAL A 583 -14.46 6.33 -26.43
C VAL A 583 -13.34 6.21 -27.47
N THR A 584 -12.20 6.78 -27.13
CA THR A 584 -11.00 6.76 -27.97
C THR A 584 -10.04 5.67 -27.50
N GLY A 585 -9.04 5.33 -28.32
CA GLY A 585 -7.96 4.43 -27.95
C GLY A 585 -6.67 4.76 -28.71
N THR A 586 -5.67 3.89 -28.62
CA THR A 586 -4.40 4.04 -29.38
C THR A 586 -4.60 3.92 -30.91
N CYS A 587 -5.78 3.48 -31.36
CA CYS A 587 -6.16 3.34 -32.75
C CYS A 587 -7.48 4.06 -33.03
N SER A 588 -7.58 4.62 -34.23
CA SER A 588 -8.81 5.23 -34.78
C SER A 588 -9.53 4.24 -35.74
N PRO A 589 -10.84 4.45 -36.03
CA PRO A 589 -11.73 5.46 -35.45
C PRO A 589 -12.05 5.24 -33.96
N GLU A 590 -12.61 6.27 -33.34
CA GLU A 590 -13.22 6.20 -32.02
C GLU A 590 -14.59 5.51 -32.06
N ALA A 591 -15.09 5.08 -30.90
CA ALA A 591 -16.40 4.46 -30.75
C ALA A 591 -17.30 5.30 -29.84
N THR A 592 -18.52 5.59 -30.29
CA THR A 592 -19.50 6.39 -29.52
C THR A 592 -20.62 5.51 -28.99
N THR A 593 -21.10 5.76 -27.77
CA THR A 593 -22.29 5.09 -27.24
C THR A 593 -23.56 5.52 -27.97
N ALA A 594 -24.65 4.80 -27.74
CA ALA A 594 -25.98 5.36 -27.94
C ALA A 594 -26.21 6.59 -27.04
N ASP A 595 -27.09 7.49 -27.47
CA ASP A 595 -27.51 8.66 -26.69
C ASP A 595 -28.56 8.25 -25.65
N VAL A 596 -28.40 8.70 -24.40
CA VAL A 596 -29.31 8.40 -23.27
C VAL A 596 -29.83 9.68 -22.61
N THR A 597 -31.06 9.66 -22.10
CA THR A 597 -31.74 10.85 -21.57
C THR A 597 -31.77 10.85 -20.04
N LEU A 598 -31.58 12.01 -19.42
CA LEU A 598 -31.92 12.25 -18.02
C LEU A 598 -33.32 12.87 -17.90
N THR A 599 -34.20 12.25 -17.12
CA THR A 599 -35.50 12.83 -16.75
C THR A 599 -35.50 13.14 -15.26
N VAL A 600 -35.72 14.41 -14.92
CA VAL A 600 -35.82 14.89 -13.55
C VAL A 600 -37.27 15.28 -13.25
N ASN A 601 -37.87 14.60 -12.27
CA ASN A 601 -39.23 14.84 -11.80
C ASN A 601 -39.23 15.88 -10.67
N GLU A 602 -40.11 16.89 -10.76
CA GLU A 602 -40.28 17.95 -9.77
C GLU A 602 -40.92 17.43 -8.48
N LYS A 603 -40.41 17.89 -7.33
CA LYS A 603 -40.97 17.55 -6.01
C LYS A 603 -42.30 18.29 -5.74
N PRO A 604 -43.25 17.68 -5.02
CA PRO A 604 -44.49 18.35 -4.63
C PRO A 604 -44.24 19.64 -3.85
N SER A 605 -44.85 20.74 -4.30
CA SER A 605 -44.77 22.07 -3.67
C SER A 605 -46.13 22.75 -3.64
N ILE A 606 -46.38 23.59 -2.63
CA ILE A 606 -47.62 24.37 -2.46
C ILE A 606 -47.27 25.85 -2.64
N LEU A 607 -47.66 26.38 -3.80
CA LEU A 607 -47.41 27.76 -4.24
C LEU A 607 -48.41 28.74 -3.62
N VAL A 608 -49.66 28.31 -3.43
CA VAL A 608 -50.73 29.09 -2.78
C VAL A 608 -51.43 28.20 -1.76
N GLN A 609 -51.50 28.69 -0.52
CA GLN A 609 -52.15 28.05 0.63
C GLN A 609 -53.66 28.30 0.63
N PRO A 610 -54.48 27.42 1.24
CA PRO A 610 -55.89 27.70 1.44
C PRO A 610 -56.07 28.82 2.46
N ILE A 611 -56.96 29.77 2.15
CA ILE A 611 -57.31 30.88 3.04
C ILE A 611 -58.51 30.52 3.92
N ASN A 612 -58.73 31.28 4.99
CA ASN A 612 -59.96 31.18 5.78
C ASN A 612 -61.17 31.61 4.95
N MET A 613 -62.28 30.90 5.08
CA MET A 613 -63.51 31.15 4.33
C MET A 613 -64.66 31.49 5.28
N THR A 614 -65.24 32.68 5.11
CA THR A 614 -66.49 33.06 5.76
C THR A 614 -67.62 33.02 4.72
N VAL A 615 -68.65 32.22 4.96
CA VAL A 615 -69.80 32.04 4.05
C VAL A 615 -71.12 32.17 4.80
N CYS A 616 -72.20 32.35 4.05
CA CYS A 616 -73.56 32.29 4.59
C CYS A 616 -74.03 30.83 4.67
N THR A 617 -74.85 30.48 5.67
CA THR A 617 -75.55 29.19 5.70
C THR A 617 -76.27 28.92 4.38
N GLY A 618 -76.17 27.70 3.86
CA GLY A 618 -76.73 27.34 2.55
C GLY A 618 -75.91 27.77 1.31
N THR A 619 -74.82 28.53 1.48
CA THR A 619 -73.92 28.92 0.36
C THR A 619 -72.60 28.15 0.40
N ASN A 620 -72.06 27.78 -0.76
CA ASN A 620 -70.88 26.91 -0.84
C ASN A 620 -69.59 27.63 -0.41
N ALA A 621 -68.74 26.94 0.36
CA ALA A 621 -67.37 27.37 0.64
C ALA A 621 -66.37 26.62 -0.25
N LEU A 622 -65.27 27.28 -0.62
CA LEU A 622 -64.23 26.70 -1.47
C LEU A 622 -62.86 26.92 -0.83
N PHE A 623 -62.12 25.84 -0.58
CA PHE A 623 -60.70 25.89 -0.21
C PHE A 623 -59.87 25.44 -1.41
N THR A 624 -58.92 26.27 -1.83
CA THR A 624 -58.11 26.06 -3.04
C THR A 624 -56.62 26.02 -2.71
N VAL A 625 -55.84 25.26 -3.49
CA VAL A 625 -54.38 25.35 -3.52
C VAL A 625 -53.86 25.49 -4.94
N ALA A 626 -52.76 26.24 -5.10
CA ALA A 626 -51.90 26.14 -6.27
C ALA A 626 -50.66 25.33 -5.91
N THR A 627 -50.23 24.45 -6.82
CA THR A 627 -49.19 23.45 -6.59
C THR A 627 -48.38 23.19 -7.85
N SER A 628 -47.11 22.85 -7.65
CA SER A 628 -46.19 22.29 -8.65
C SER A 628 -45.61 20.96 -8.16
N GLY A 629 -44.89 20.25 -9.02
CA GLY A 629 -44.46 18.86 -8.83
C GLY A 629 -44.97 17.93 -9.92
N THR A 630 -44.26 16.82 -10.16
CA THR A 630 -44.63 15.82 -11.15
C THR A 630 -45.58 14.76 -10.55
N GLY A 631 -46.60 14.37 -11.32
CA GLY A 631 -47.50 13.26 -10.97
C GLY A 631 -48.34 13.49 -9.71
N LEU A 632 -48.75 14.75 -9.45
CA LEU A 632 -49.38 15.13 -8.19
C LEU A 632 -50.71 14.42 -7.90
N THR A 633 -50.89 14.02 -6.65
CA THR A 633 -52.19 13.60 -6.09
C THR A 633 -52.49 14.37 -4.79
N TYR A 634 -53.77 14.52 -4.47
CA TYR A 634 -54.27 15.36 -3.38
C TYR A 634 -55.11 14.53 -2.43
N GLN A 635 -55.04 14.84 -1.14
CA GLN A 635 -55.95 14.32 -0.14
C GLN A 635 -56.27 15.44 0.85
N TRP A 636 -57.48 16.00 0.74
CA TRP A 636 -57.98 16.97 1.71
C TRP A 636 -58.26 16.30 3.06
N GLN A 637 -58.08 17.06 4.12
CA GLN A 637 -58.27 16.66 5.51
C GLN A 637 -59.04 17.73 6.27
N VAL A 638 -59.93 17.31 7.18
CA VAL A 638 -60.69 18.17 8.09
C VAL A 638 -60.31 17.88 9.54
N ASP A 639 -60.12 18.92 10.34
CA ASP A 639 -60.09 18.87 11.79
C ASP A 639 -61.32 19.59 12.35
N ASN A 640 -62.19 18.84 13.02
CA ASN A 640 -63.42 19.27 13.67
C ASN A 640 -63.26 19.48 15.20
N GLY A 641 -62.02 19.51 15.69
CA GLY A 641 -61.68 19.47 17.12
C GLY A 641 -61.19 18.10 17.61
N THR A 642 -61.23 17.05 16.78
CA THR A 642 -60.68 15.72 17.12
C THR A 642 -59.36 15.38 16.43
N GLY A 643 -58.80 16.29 15.62
CA GLY A 643 -57.63 16.06 14.79
C GLY A 643 -57.97 15.86 13.31
N PHE A 644 -56.95 15.85 12.46
CA PHE A 644 -57.13 15.82 11.00
C PHE A 644 -57.47 14.42 10.47
N LEU A 645 -58.65 14.29 9.89
CA LEU A 645 -59.15 13.08 9.21
C LEU A 645 -59.23 13.31 7.71
N ASN A 646 -58.95 12.28 6.91
CA ASN A 646 -59.08 12.34 5.44
C ASN A 646 -60.55 12.56 5.04
N ILE A 647 -60.78 13.55 4.18
CA ILE A 647 -62.09 13.83 3.58
C ILE A 647 -62.33 12.85 2.42
N ASN A 648 -63.53 12.31 2.37
CA ASN A 648 -64.06 11.59 1.21
C ASN A 648 -65.13 12.45 0.52
N ASN A 649 -65.31 12.31 -0.79
CA ASN A 649 -66.41 12.96 -1.50
C ASN A 649 -67.77 12.39 -1.03
N GLY A 650 -68.79 13.24 -0.89
CA GLY A 650 -70.10 12.89 -0.38
C GLY A 650 -71.10 14.06 -0.54
N SER A 651 -72.08 14.17 0.35
CA SER A 651 -73.09 15.23 0.32
C SER A 651 -72.50 16.62 0.63
N LEU A 652 -71.74 16.73 1.73
CA LEU A 652 -71.13 17.98 2.18
C LEU A 652 -69.86 18.32 1.39
N TYR A 653 -69.05 17.34 1.01
CA TYR A 653 -67.71 17.55 0.43
C TYR A 653 -67.60 17.04 -1.00
N SER A 654 -67.02 17.85 -1.88
CA SER A 654 -66.60 17.41 -3.22
C SER A 654 -65.23 18.00 -3.60
N GLY A 655 -64.49 17.32 -4.48
CA GLY A 655 -63.11 17.72 -4.83
C GLY A 655 -62.05 17.28 -3.80
N ALA A 656 -62.35 16.32 -2.92
CA ALA A 656 -61.46 15.86 -1.85
C ALA A 656 -60.09 15.32 -2.32
N ASN A 657 -59.95 15.00 -3.60
CA ASN A 657 -58.70 14.59 -4.24
C ASN A 657 -58.27 15.51 -5.41
N ALA A 658 -58.71 16.78 -5.38
CA ALA A 658 -58.38 17.80 -6.38
C ALA A 658 -57.73 19.05 -5.75
N LYS A 659 -57.27 20.00 -6.59
CA LYS A 659 -56.73 21.31 -6.15
C LYS A 659 -57.73 22.20 -5.40
N THR A 660 -59.02 21.87 -5.47
CA THR A 660 -60.12 22.62 -4.84
C THR A 660 -61.04 21.66 -4.10
N LEU A 661 -61.21 21.88 -2.80
CA LEU A 661 -62.28 21.30 -2.00
C LEU A 661 -63.47 22.26 -2.00
N ILE A 662 -64.64 21.76 -2.34
CA ILE A 662 -65.91 22.47 -2.30
C ILE A 662 -66.75 21.88 -1.17
N LEU A 663 -67.23 22.74 -0.28
CA LEU A 663 -68.22 22.43 0.74
C LEU A 663 -69.59 22.87 0.21
N THR A 664 -70.49 21.93 -0.01
CA THR A 664 -71.85 22.20 -0.48
C THR A 664 -72.74 22.58 0.71
N ALA A 665 -73.24 23.80 0.73
CA ALA A 665 -74.17 24.32 1.75
C ALA A 665 -73.83 23.94 3.22
N PRO A 666 -72.60 24.20 3.72
CA PRO A 666 -72.25 23.95 5.11
C PRO A 666 -73.14 24.74 6.09
N THR A 667 -73.25 24.25 7.31
CA THR A 667 -74.13 24.77 8.36
C THR A 667 -73.33 25.42 9.49
N ALA A 668 -74.02 26.00 10.47
CA ALA A 668 -73.38 26.52 11.68
C ALA A 668 -72.64 25.44 12.53
N GLN A 669 -72.80 24.14 12.25
CA GLN A 669 -72.05 23.08 12.94
C GLN A 669 -70.60 22.93 12.44
N GLU A 670 -70.34 23.27 11.18
CA GLU A 670 -69.00 23.23 10.57
C GLU A 670 -68.17 24.50 10.85
N THR A 671 -68.75 25.50 11.52
CA THR A 671 -68.03 26.72 11.96
C THR A 671 -66.89 26.37 12.91
N GLY A 672 -65.68 26.87 12.60
CA GLY A 672 -64.45 26.60 13.32
C GLY A 672 -63.68 25.36 12.82
N TYR A 673 -64.24 24.57 11.89
CA TYR A 673 -63.54 23.43 11.31
C TYR A 673 -62.37 23.89 10.44
N LYS A 674 -61.27 23.13 10.46
CA LYS A 674 -60.02 23.47 9.77
C LYS A 674 -59.81 22.53 8.60
N TYR A 675 -59.49 23.08 7.43
CA TYR A 675 -59.29 22.35 6.18
C TYR A 675 -57.86 22.52 5.68
N ARG A 676 -57.20 21.40 5.38
CA ARG A 676 -55.86 21.38 4.78
C ARG A 676 -55.78 20.27 3.73
N VAL A 677 -54.76 20.30 2.88
CA VAL A 677 -54.52 19.25 1.89
C VAL A 677 -53.11 18.70 2.01
N ALA A 678 -53.01 17.37 2.05
CA ALA A 678 -51.77 16.64 1.81
C ALA A 678 -51.61 16.45 0.30
N VAL A 679 -50.46 16.83 -0.24
CA VAL A 679 -50.12 16.77 -1.66
C VAL A 679 -48.88 15.90 -1.83
N SER A 680 -49.03 14.77 -2.49
CA SER A 680 -47.94 13.88 -2.89
C SER A 680 -47.74 13.95 -4.40
N GLY A 681 -46.70 13.28 -4.92
CA GLY A 681 -46.47 13.13 -6.35
C GLY A 681 -45.53 11.97 -6.62
N THR A 682 -44.94 11.94 -7.82
CA THR A 682 -43.93 10.93 -8.20
C THR A 682 -42.70 10.95 -7.30
N CYS A 683 -42.44 12.09 -6.63
CA CYS A 683 -41.29 12.30 -5.76
C CYS A 683 -41.71 12.59 -4.31
N ALA A 684 -40.91 12.08 -3.38
CA ALA A 684 -41.04 12.31 -1.94
C ALA A 684 -40.17 13.49 -1.46
N PRO A 685 -40.49 14.13 -0.32
CA PRO A 685 -41.66 13.87 0.55
C PRO A 685 -42.95 14.50 -0.01
N ALA A 686 -44.09 14.06 0.52
CA ALA A 686 -45.35 14.77 0.36
C ALA A 686 -45.35 16.04 1.23
N VAL A 687 -46.03 17.10 0.78
CA VAL A 687 -46.17 18.38 1.49
C VAL A 687 -47.59 18.57 1.98
N THR A 688 -47.79 19.24 3.12
CA THR A 688 -49.12 19.52 3.68
C THR A 688 -49.35 21.03 3.73
N SER A 689 -50.54 21.49 3.36
CA SER A 689 -50.88 22.90 3.39
C SER A 689 -51.02 23.45 4.81
N ALA A 690 -51.00 24.78 4.91
CA ALA A 690 -51.59 25.49 6.03
C ALA A 690 -53.10 25.19 6.15
N ASN A 691 -53.70 25.58 7.28
CA ASN A 691 -55.11 25.34 7.58
C ASN A 691 -55.95 26.55 7.14
N GLY A 692 -56.92 26.35 6.26
CA GLY A 692 -58.04 27.29 6.06
C GLY A 692 -59.16 26.98 7.05
N VAL A 693 -59.59 27.96 7.84
CA VAL A 693 -60.72 27.84 8.79
C VAL A 693 -62.03 28.22 8.11
N LEU A 694 -63.10 27.46 8.36
CA LEU A 694 -64.46 27.80 7.93
C LEU A 694 -65.20 28.59 9.01
N THR A 695 -65.92 29.63 8.60
CA THR A 695 -66.94 30.31 9.41
C THR A 695 -68.25 30.36 8.63
N VAL A 696 -69.31 29.76 9.15
CA VAL A 696 -70.66 29.83 8.57
C VAL A 696 -71.51 30.80 9.38
N ASN A 697 -71.91 31.90 8.74
CA ASN A 697 -72.80 32.90 9.30
C ASN A 697 -74.26 32.43 9.17
N ASP A 698 -74.94 32.40 10.32
CA ASP A 698 -76.37 32.13 10.46
C ASP A 698 -76.93 33.08 11.54
N VAL A 699 -78.22 33.39 11.47
CA VAL A 699 -78.94 34.15 12.50
C VAL A 699 -80.26 33.46 12.78
N LYS A 700 -80.61 33.31 14.06
CA LYS A 700 -81.82 32.59 14.46
C LYS A 700 -82.39 33.11 15.77
N ILE A 701 -83.70 33.36 15.81
CA ILE A 701 -84.44 33.67 17.03
C ILE A 701 -84.42 32.43 17.95
N ILE A 702 -84.16 32.67 19.23
CA ILE A 702 -84.03 31.64 20.27
C ILE A 702 -85.05 31.81 21.41
N ASN A 703 -85.68 32.98 21.52
CA ASN A 703 -86.75 33.24 22.47
C ASN A 703 -87.61 34.42 22.00
N GLU A 704 -88.92 34.37 22.26
CA GLU A 704 -89.89 35.39 21.84
C GLU A 704 -91.09 35.45 22.82
N SER A 705 -91.77 36.58 22.89
CA SER A 705 -92.99 36.75 23.71
C SER A 705 -94.25 36.25 23.01
N GLY A 706 -95.24 35.80 23.77
CA GLY A 706 -96.58 35.50 23.24
C GLY A 706 -97.50 36.73 23.14
N ASN A 707 -98.79 36.47 22.91
CA ASN A 707 -99.86 37.48 22.93
C ASN A 707 -99.88 38.27 24.25
N ASN A 708 -100.25 39.55 24.18
CA ASN A 708 -100.33 40.45 25.34
C ASN A 708 -101.75 41.02 25.51
N THR A 709 -102.16 41.31 26.74
CA THR A 709 -103.45 41.94 27.08
C THR A 709 -103.21 43.13 27.99
N ALA A 710 -103.65 44.31 27.54
CA ALA A 710 -103.55 45.57 28.25
C ALA A 710 -104.92 46.08 28.69
N CYS A 711 -104.90 47.08 29.56
CA CYS A 711 -106.04 47.94 29.81
C CYS A 711 -105.90 49.22 28.97
N GLU A 712 -107.02 49.82 28.60
CA GLU A 712 -107.06 51.17 28.03
C GLU A 712 -106.22 52.14 28.88
N ASP A 713 -105.43 53.00 28.22
CA ASP A 713 -104.50 53.95 28.83
C ASP A 713 -103.38 53.31 29.69
N LYS A 714 -102.97 52.06 29.40
CA LYS A 714 -101.82 51.37 30.02
C LYS A 714 -100.83 50.83 28.98
N SER A 715 -99.60 50.56 29.41
CA SER A 715 -98.54 50.04 28.54
C SER A 715 -98.60 48.53 28.37
N ALA A 716 -98.04 48.05 27.26
CA ALA A 716 -97.82 46.63 26.94
C ALA A 716 -96.40 46.42 26.38
N MET A 717 -95.88 45.19 26.37
CA MET A 717 -94.57 44.90 25.78
C MET A 717 -94.52 43.56 25.03
N PHE A 718 -93.70 43.52 24.00
CA PHE A 718 -93.30 42.32 23.26
C PHE A 718 -91.77 42.23 23.20
N SER A 719 -91.20 41.03 23.07
CA SER A 719 -89.75 40.81 23.02
C SER A 719 -89.33 39.67 22.11
N ALA A 720 -88.09 39.75 21.61
CA ALA A 720 -87.46 38.78 20.73
C ALA A 720 -85.93 38.79 20.94
N THR A 721 -85.33 37.60 21.09
CA THR A 721 -83.88 37.43 21.28
C THR A 721 -83.35 36.41 20.29
N ALA A 722 -82.23 36.72 19.62
CA ALA A 722 -81.60 35.84 18.63
C ALA A 722 -80.14 35.48 18.97
N LYS A 723 -79.66 34.39 18.36
CA LYS A 723 -78.26 33.97 18.31
C LYS A 723 -77.65 34.22 16.93
N GLY A 724 -76.33 34.20 16.86
CA GLY A 724 -75.56 34.47 15.64
C GLY A 724 -75.18 35.94 15.51
N THR A 725 -74.62 36.33 14.36
CA THR A 725 -74.19 37.71 14.11
C THR A 725 -75.37 38.58 13.71
N VAL A 726 -76.17 38.96 14.71
CA VAL A 726 -77.31 39.89 14.60
C VAL A 726 -76.80 41.28 14.22
N VAL A 727 -77.45 41.91 13.25
CA VAL A 727 -77.13 43.26 12.74
C VAL A 727 -78.21 44.27 13.13
N THR A 728 -79.49 43.92 13.00
CA THR A 728 -80.62 44.78 13.43
C THR A 728 -81.84 43.97 13.88
N TYR A 729 -82.59 44.52 14.84
CA TYR A 729 -83.99 44.16 15.07
C TYR A 729 -84.90 45.19 14.36
N GLN A 730 -86.07 44.77 13.88
CA GLN A 730 -87.11 45.66 13.36
C GLN A 730 -88.49 45.07 13.65
N TRP A 731 -89.27 45.76 14.48
CA TRP A 731 -90.65 45.38 14.76
C TRP A 731 -91.60 45.81 13.65
N GLN A 732 -92.64 45.01 13.44
CA GLN A 732 -93.73 45.28 12.51
C GLN A 732 -95.08 45.12 13.24
N VAL A 733 -96.09 45.85 12.78
CA VAL A 733 -97.48 45.76 13.22
C VAL A 733 -98.40 45.53 12.01
N ASN A 734 -99.49 44.81 12.21
CA ASN A 734 -100.53 44.56 11.20
C ASN A 734 -101.91 44.89 11.79
N ASP A 735 -102.67 45.68 11.04
CA ASP A 735 -104.02 46.19 11.36
C ASP A 735 -105.15 45.51 10.58
N GLY A 736 -104.81 44.50 9.79
CA GLY A 736 -105.69 43.84 8.82
C GLY A 736 -105.38 44.19 7.37
N LEU A 737 -104.57 45.23 7.11
CA LEU A 737 -104.12 45.61 5.77
C LEU A 737 -102.74 45.02 5.41
N GLY A 738 -102.01 44.46 6.38
CA GLY A 738 -100.69 43.86 6.19
C GLY A 738 -99.65 44.38 7.18
N TYR A 739 -98.45 43.79 7.17
CA TYR A 739 -97.38 44.17 8.09
C TYR A 739 -96.63 45.43 7.64
N ALA A 740 -96.67 46.47 8.45
CA ALA A 740 -95.89 47.71 8.32
C ALA A 740 -94.82 47.82 9.41
N ASN A 741 -93.69 48.45 9.10
CA ASN A 741 -92.61 48.68 10.09
C ASN A 741 -93.08 49.65 11.19
N VAL A 742 -92.89 49.27 12.45
CA VAL A 742 -93.07 50.16 13.60
C VAL A 742 -91.90 51.14 13.66
N ALA A 743 -92.20 52.40 13.99
CA ALA A 743 -91.22 53.44 14.30
C ALA A 743 -91.45 53.97 15.72
N ASN A 744 -90.37 54.40 16.40
CA ASN A 744 -90.48 55.00 17.73
C ASN A 744 -91.26 56.33 17.64
N ASN A 745 -92.32 56.48 18.43
CA ASN A 745 -93.20 57.65 18.45
C ASN A 745 -93.93 57.75 19.82
N ALA A 746 -95.02 58.50 19.91
CA ALA A 746 -95.80 58.61 21.15
C ALA A 746 -96.51 57.30 21.58
N THR A 747 -96.69 56.35 20.67
CA THR A 747 -97.33 55.05 20.91
C THR A 747 -96.32 53.94 21.17
N TYR A 748 -95.17 53.97 20.48
CA TYR A 748 -94.21 52.87 20.44
C TYR A 748 -92.78 53.31 20.82
N SER A 749 -92.08 52.46 21.56
CA SER A 749 -90.65 52.61 21.87
C SER A 749 -89.94 51.27 21.76
N GLY A 750 -88.65 51.25 21.39
CA GLY A 750 -87.89 50.01 21.17
C GLY A 750 -88.14 49.31 19.83
N ALA A 751 -88.74 49.99 18.85
CA ALA A 751 -89.12 49.43 17.55
C ALA A 751 -87.96 48.83 16.71
N GLN A 752 -86.70 49.10 17.08
CA GLN A 752 -85.49 48.54 16.48
C GLN A 752 -84.56 47.84 17.49
N THR A 753 -85.11 47.35 18.61
CA THR A 753 -84.38 46.58 19.63
C THR A 753 -85.06 45.23 19.88
N SER A 754 -84.47 44.41 20.77
CA SER A 754 -85.02 43.14 21.21
C SER A 754 -86.32 43.24 22.03
N ALA A 755 -86.85 44.43 22.30
CA ALA A 755 -88.14 44.61 22.98
C ALA A 755 -88.89 45.86 22.50
N LEU A 756 -90.15 45.66 22.08
CA LEU A 756 -91.10 46.72 21.74
C LEU A 756 -92.00 47.03 22.94
N SER A 757 -91.98 48.28 23.39
CA SER A 757 -92.94 48.81 24.37
C SER A 757 -94.03 49.62 23.66
N ILE A 758 -95.29 49.25 23.91
CA ILE A 758 -96.46 50.08 23.63
C ILE A 758 -96.65 50.97 24.86
N LEU A 759 -96.54 52.29 24.68
CA LEU A 759 -96.48 53.26 25.77
C LEU A 759 -97.85 53.55 26.38
N SER A 760 -98.90 53.55 25.55
CA SER A 760 -100.30 53.62 25.96
C SER A 760 -101.15 52.84 24.95
N ALA A 761 -101.97 51.91 25.43
CA ALA A 761 -102.82 51.05 24.62
C ALA A 761 -104.21 51.67 24.42
N ASP A 762 -104.56 51.91 23.16
CA ASP A 762 -105.90 52.35 22.73
C ASP A 762 -106.79 51.11 22.47
N VAL A 763 -108.10 51.21 22.73
CA VAL A 763 -109.06 50.13 22.44
C VAL A 763 -109.05 49.73 20.96
N ALA A 764 -108.80 50.68 20.04
CA ALA A 764 -108.63 50.43 18.62
C ALA A 764 -107.40 49.56 18.28
N MET A 765 -106.46 49.38 19.21
CA MET A 765 -105.33 48.45 19.06
C MET A 765 -105.70 46.99 19.41
N THR A 766 -106.93 46.75 19.87
CA THR A 766 -107.45 45.38 20.07
C THR A 766 -107.58 44.67 18.75
N GLY A 767 -106.81 43.59 18.57
CA GLY A 767 -106.80 42.84 17.32
C GLY A 767 -105.49 42.92 16.56
N LEU A 768 -104.71 44.00 16.75
CA LEU A 768 -103.42 44.18 16.09
C LEU A 768 -102.46 43.03 16.40
N THR A 769 -101.72 42.60 15.39
CA THR A 769 -100.64 41.61 15.54
C THR A 769 -99.28 42.23 15.29
N TYR A 770 -98.31 41.83 16.09
CA TYR A 770 -96.95 42.36 16.12
C TYR A 770 -95.95 41.23 15.87
N ARG A 771 -94.84 41.52 15.21
CA ARG A 771 -93.73 40.57 15.02
C ARG A 771 -92.40 41.30 14.92
N CYS A 772 -91.30 40.62 15.22
CA CYS A 772 -89.96 41.17 15.05
C CYS A 772 -89.21 40.42 13.94
N ILE A 773 -88.65 41.18 12.98
CA ILE A 773 -87.67 40.68 12.02
C ILE A 773 -86.29 40.93 12.61
N VAL A 774 -85.45 39.89 12.67
CA VAL A 774 -84.07 39.97 13.11
C VAL A 774 -83.16 39.71 11.92
N ASN A 775 -82.52 40.76 11.43
CA ASN A 775 -81.56 40.66 10.32
C ASN A 775 -80.17 40.36 10.88
N GLY A 776 -79.51 39.33 10.32
CA GLY A 776 -78.09 39.08 10.47
C GLY A 776 -77.31 39.55 9.24
N VAL A 777 -76.03 39.16 9.16
CA VAL A 777 -75.14 39.52 8.03
C VAL A 777 -75.54 38.85 6.70
N CYS A 778 -76.23 37.72 6.76
CA CYS A 778 -76.50 36.82 5.62
C CYS A 778 -77.98 36.49 5.42
N THR A 779 -78.73 36.37 6.51
CA THR A 779 -80.10 35.88 6.57
C THR A 779 -80.90 36.76 7.53
N HIS A 780 -82.23 36.66 7.48
CA HIS A 780 -83.09 37.16 8.54
C HIS A 780 -83.95 36.03 9.10
N ASP A 781 -84.34 36.16 10.35
CA ASP A 781 -85.35 35.33 11.00
C ASP A 781 -86.50 36.22 11.46
N THR A 782 -87.69 35.66 11.68
CA THR A 782 -88.89 36.43 12.03
C THR A 782 -89.71 35.70 13.08
N THR A 783 -90.14 36.41 14.13
CA THR A 783 -90.93 35.83 15.22
C THR A 783 -92.28 35.30 14.73
N ALA A 784 -92.93 34.47 15.56
CA ALA A 784 -94.37 34.28 15.45
C ALA A 784 -95.13 35.62 15.60
N ASP A 785 -96.38 35.62 15.13
CA ASP A 785 -97.30 36.76 15.19
C ASP A 785 -97.93 36.88 16.60
N MET A 786 -97.72 38.01 17.27
CA MET A 786 -98.09 38.29 18.66
C MET A 786 -99.28 39.25 18.72
N LYS A 787 -100.43 38.80 19.21
CA LYS A 787 -101.67 39.62 19.24
C LYS A 787 -101.77 40.49 20.49
N LEU A 788 -102.26 41.73 20.33
CA LEU A 788 -102.68 42.60 21.43
C LEU A 788 -104.21 42.55 21.63
N THR A 789 -104.64 42.58 22.89
CA THR A 789 -106.03 42.82 23.32
C THR A 789 -106.05 43.99 24.30
N VAL A 790 -107.02 44.91 24.20
CA VAL A 790 -107.11 46.09 25.08
C VAL A 790 -108.51 46.20 25.68
N ASN A 791 -108.60 46.08 27.00
CA ASN A 791 -109.89 46.12 27.72
C ASN A 791 -110.39 47.56 27.87
N GLN A 792 -111.62 47.83 27.42
CA GLN A 792 -112.25 49.15 27.40
C GLN A 792 -112.96 49.53 28.70
N LYS A 793 -112.92 50.81 29.08
CA LYS A 793 -113.62 51.37 30.26
C LYS A 793 -115.16 51.38 30.15
N PRO A 794 -115.91 51.17 31.26
CA PRO A 794 -117.37 51.28 31.28
C PRO A 794 -117.86 52.70 30.99
N GLN A 795 -118.87 52.85 30.13
CA GLN A 795 -119.50 54.12 29.75
C GLN A 795 -121.00 53.95 29.52
N ILE A 796 -121.84 54.87 29.98
CA ILE A 796 -123.29 54.88 29.73
C ILE A 796 -123.57 55.69 28.46
N THR A 797 -124.27 55.07 27.50
CA THR A 797 -124.56 55.64 26.18
C THR A 797 -126.03 56.03 25.99
N GLN A 798 -126.92 55.56 26.84
CA GLN A 798 -128.33 55.98 26.86
C GLN A 798 -128.84 56.03 28.31
N HIS A 799 -129.53 57.11 28.67
CA HIS A 799 -130.12 57.34 29.99
C HIS A 799 -131.61 56.95 30.03
N PRO A 800 -132.20 56.74 31.23
CA PRO A 800 -133.63 56.45 31.33
C PRO A 800 -134.48 57.69 31.01
N VAL A 801 -135.75 57.46 30.66
CA VAL A 801 -136.73 58.49 30.25
C VAL A 801 -137.96 58.40 31.14
N SER A 802 -138.54 59.54 31.53
CA SER A 802 -139.72 59.61 32.39
C SER A 802 -140.97 59.06 31.70
N VAL A 803 -141.91 58.52 32.48
CA VAL A 803 -143.06 57.76 31.98
C VAL A 803 -144.35 58.06 32.75
N THR A 804 -145.41 58.37 32.00
CA THR A 804 -146.79 58.45 32.51
C THR A 804 -147.48 57.10 32.32
N VAL A 805 -148.18 56.61 33.35
CA VAL A 805 -148.87 55.32 33.35
C VAL A 805 -150.27 55.46 34.00
N LYS A 806 -151.18 54.54 33.67
CA LYS A 806 -152.47 54.43 34.38
C LYS A 806 -152.34 53.44 35.53
N GLU A 807 -153.05 53.71 36.63
CA GLU A 807 -153.04 52.87 37.82
C GLU A 807 -153.27 51.37 37.48
N ASN A 808 -152.56 50.49 38.20
CA ASN A 808 -152.58 49.03 38.00
C ASN A 808 -152.03 48.58 36.62
N LYS A 809 -150.94 49.21 36.16
CA LYS A 809 -150.13 48.75 35.02
C LYS A 809 -148.63 48.73 35.34
N ASP A 810 -147.90 47.89 34.63
CA ASP A 810 -146.44 47.80 34.69
C ASP A 810 -145.78 48.83 33.75
N VAL A 811 -144.59 49.32 34.10
CA VAL A 811 -143.81 50.25 33.27
C VAL A 811 -142.30 50.07 33.46
N SER A 812 -141.51 50.30 32.42
CA SER A 812 -140.08 49.94 32.40
C SER A 812 -139.17 51.10 32.00
N PHE A 813 -138.09 51.29 32.77
CA PHE A 813 -137.00 52.22 32.51
C PHE A 813 -135.81 51.44 31.92
N LYS A 814 -135.14 51.99 30.90
CA LYS A 814 -134.03 51.35 30.18
C LYS A 814 -132.78 52.23 30.16
N ILE A 815 -131.60 51.62 30.09
CA ILE A 815 -130.35 52.30 29.74
C ILE A 815 -129.56 51.53 28.68
N GLY A 816 -128.57 52.19 28.08
CA GLY A 816 -127.56 51.61 27.21
C GLY A 816 -126.16 51.90 27.75
N ALA A 817 -125.22 50.98 27.59
CA ALA A 817 -123.84 51.12 28.04
C ALA A 817 -122.85 50.32 27.16
N LEU A 818 -121.59 50.74 27.18
CA LEU A 818 -120.43 50.13 26.53
C LEU A 818 -119.30 49.90 27.55
N GLY A 819 -118.28 49.13 27.15
CA GLY A 819 -117.12 48.79 27.97
C GLY A 819 -116.90 47.28 28.08
N TYR A 820 -115.79 46.88 28.70
CA TYR A 820 -115.46 45.48 28.96
C TYR A 820 -116.03 45.00 30.30
N ASP A 821 -116.73 43.86 30.28
CA ASP A 821 -117.33 43.13 31.39
C ASP A 821 -117.70 43.94 32.66
N PHE A 822 -118.94 44.43 32.73
CA PHE A 822 -119.43 45.29 33.82
C PHE A 822 -120.78 44.84 34.41
N TYR A 823 -121.13 45.36 35.58
CA TYR A 823 -122.42 45.21 36.26
C TYR A 823 -123.30 46.45 36.09
N TYR A 824 -124.62 46.28 36.11
CA TYR A 824 -125.63 47.34 36.24
C TYR A 824 -126.16 47.43 37.68
N TYR A 825 -126.50 48.63 38.16
CA TYR A 825 -127.11 48.88 39.46
C TYR A 825 -128.19 49.96 39.37
N TRP A 826 -129.47 49.58 39.38
CA TRP A 826 -130.58 50.54 39.43
C TRP A 826 -130.80 51.11 40.84
N GLN A 827 -131.22 52.37 40.89
CA GLN A 827 -131.49 53.12 42.12
C GLN A 827 -132.83 53.88 42.01
N ALA A 828 -133.56 53.97 43.11
CA ALA A 828 -134.81 54.72 43.24
C ALA A 828 -134.68 55.90 44.21
N SER A 829 -135.45 56.95 43.95
CA SER A 829 -135.68 58.13 44.80
C SER A 829 -137.20 58.29 45.00
N THR A 830 -137.59 58.64 46.21
CA THR A 830 -138.98 58.95 46.59
C THR A 830 -139.11 60.39 47.11
N ASP A 831 -138.13 61.23 46.81
CA ASP A 831 -137.91 62.56 47.39
C ASP A 831 -137.61 63.63 46.31
N ASP A 832 -138.07 63.38 45.07
CA ASP A 832 -137.84 64.21 43.89
C ASP A 832 -136.34 64.36 43.59
N GLY A 833 -135.69 63.22 43.33
CA GLY A 833 -134.33 63.10 42.81
C GLY A 833 -133.19 63.44 43.78
N LYS A 834 -133.46 63.64 45.07
CA LYS A 834 -132.47 64.14 46.05
C LYS A 834 -131.64 63.02 46.66
N THR A 835 -132.24 61.89 47.01
CA THR A 835 -131.54 60.70 47.51
C THR A 835 -131.90 59.45 46.71
N PHE A 836 -130.87 58.72 46.27
CA PHE A 836 -131.01 57.51 45.44
C PHE A 836 -130.50 56.28 46.19
N VAL A 837 -131.38 55.30 46.38
CA VAL A 837 -131.11 54.04 47.08
C VAL A 837 -131.10 52.88 46.08
N ASN A 838 -130.12 51.97 46.18
CA ASN A 838 -130.04 50.77 45.33
C ASN A 838 -131.31 49.92 45.42
N ILE A 839 -131.91 49.64 44.27
CA ILE A 839 -133.06 48.73 44.15
C ILE A 839 -132.58 47.27 44.20
N GLN A 840 -133.44 46.40 44.70
CA GLN A 840 -133.38 44.95 44.56
C GLN A 840 -134.71 44.44 43.99
N ASP A 841 -134.66 43.33 43.25
CA ASP A 841 -135.84 42.73 42.64
C ASP A 841 -136.77 42.14 43.71
N ASN A 842 -138.05 42.48 43.65
CA ASN A 842 -139.08 42.11 44.61
C ASN A 842 -140.48 42.10 43.96
N GLY A 843 -141.56 42.24 44.74
CA GLY A 843 -142.93 42.32 44.20
C GLY A 843 -143.20 43.58 43.35
N THR A 844 -142.52 44.68 43.64
CA THR A 844 -142.69 45.99 42.99
C THR A 844 -141.70 46.21 41.84
N TYR A 845 -140.47 45.71 41.96
CA TYR A 845 -139.39 45.96 40.99
C TYR A 845 -138.81 44.67 40.41
N SER A 846 -138.42 44.65 39.14
CA SER A 846 -137.58 43.59 38.57
C SER A 846 -136.66 44.09 37.47
N GLY A 847 -135.44 43.57 37.38
CA GLY A 847 -134.40 44.01 36.44
C GLY A 847 -133.36 44.98 37.05
N SER A 848 -133.29 45.10 38.39
CA SER A 848 -132.39 46.06 39.06
C SER A 848 -130.88 45.79 38.89
N ARG A 849 -130.50 44.71 38.20
CA ARG A 849 -129.13 44.35 37.80
C ARG A 849 -128.96 44.12 36.29
N THR A 850 -129.93 44.52 35.48
CA THR A 850 -129.85 44.50 34.01
C THR A 850 -129.91 45.93 33.46
N ASN A 851 -129.88 46.08 32.14
CA ASN A 851 -130.07 47.35 31.46
C ASN A 851 -131.54 47.83 31.41
N GLU A 852 -132.49 47.10 32.00
CA GLU A 852 -133.92 47.41 31.98
C GLU A 852 -134.60 47.03 33.31
N MET A 853 -135.16 48.02 34.02
CA MET A 853 -135.84 47.84 35.30
C MET A 853 -137.33 48.19 35.16
N THR A 854 -138.18 47.26 35.57
CA THR A 854 -139.65 47.37 35.51
C THR A 854 -140.24 47.59 36.89
N VAL A 855 -141.10 48.60 37.02
CA VAL A 855 -142.01 48.82 38.15
C VAL A 855 -143.35 48.16 37.83
N LYS A 856 -143.85 47.33 38.74
CA LYS A 856 -145.05 46.49 38.53
C LYS A 856 -146.28 47.05 39.24
N SER A 857 -147.46 46.88 38.63
CA SER A 857 -148.76 47.26 39.18
C SER A 857 -148.77 48.63 39.84
N VAL A 858 -148.32 49.66 39.11
CA VAL A 858 -148.08 51.00 39.66
C VAL A 858 -149.34 51.57 40.33
N ALA A 859 -149.20 51.93 41.60
CA ALA A 859 -150.23 52.57 42.41
C ALA A 859 -150.05 54.10 42.45
N VAL A 860 -151.13 54.85 42.68
CA VAL A 860 -151.08 56.32 42.80
C VAL A 860 -150.21 56.84 43.96
N THR A 861 -149.81 55.98 44.91
CA THR A 861 -148.84 56.31 45.96
C THR A 861 -147.38 56.32 45.50
N GLN A 862 -147.11 55.93 44.25
CA GLN A 862 -145.78 55.93 43.62
C GLN A 862 -145.59 57.07 42.61
N ASP A 863 -146.57 57.98 42.53
CA ASP A 863 -146.49 59.20 41.74
C ASP A 863 -145.29 60.06 42.18
N GLY A 864 -144.53 60.59 41.22
CA GLY A 864 -143.29 61.32 41.46
C GLY A 864 -142.03 60.48 41.78
N TYR A 865 -142.13 59.14 41.86
CA TYR A 865 -140.95 58.29 42.11
C TYR A 865 -139.95 58.38 40.95
N SER A 866 -138.66 58.36 41.25
CA SER A 866 -137.58 58.64 40.28
C SER A 866 -136.49 57.58 40.25
N PHE A 867 -135.91 57.29 39.07
CA PHE A 867 -135.08 56.11 38.83
C PHE A 867 -133.83 56.40 37.98
N ARG A 868 -132.68 55.81 38.34
CA ARG A 868 -131.41 55.88 37.57
C ARG A 868 -130.61 54.57 37.64
N CYS A 869 -129.56 54.43 36.84
CA CYS A 869 -128.68 53.26 36.84
C CYS A 869 -127.18 53.64 36.86
N ILE A 870 -126.35 52.78 37.46
CA ILE A 870 -124.88 52.91 37.54
C ILE A 870 -124.24 51.68 36.90
N VAL A 871 -123.17 51.84 36.12
CA VAL A 871 -122.37 50.75 35.54
C VAL A 871 -120.95 50.71 36.12
N LYS A 872 -120.42 49.51 36.40
CA LYS A 872 -119.09 49.33 37.01
C LYS A 872 -118.39 48.07 36.51
N GLU A 873 -117.10 48.18 36.19
CA GLU A 873 -116.22 47.08 35.73
C GLU A 873 -116.19 45.89 36.72
N LYS A 874 -116.03 44.67 36.19
CA LYS A 874 -115.68 43.44 36.92
C LYS A 874 -114.21 43.02 36.76
N GLY A 875 -113.58 43.48 35.69
CA GLY A 875 -112.24 43.08 35.27
C GLY A 875 -111.11 43.65 36.12
N ALA A 876 -109.88 43.36 35.69
CA ALA A 876 -108.66 43.70 36.42
C ALA A 876 -108.17 45.15 36.18
N CYS A 877 -108.85 45.94 35.35
CA CYS A 877 -108.36 47.26 34.96
C CYS A 877 -108.66 48.37 35.98
N ASN A 878 -109.56 48.11 36.93
CA ASN A 878 -109.96 49.03 38.00
C ASN A 878 -110.46 50.38 37.47
N PHE A 879 -111.21 50.36 36.36
CA PHE A 879 -111.84 51.56 35.81
C PHE A 879 -112.89 52.15 36.77
N ALA A 880 -113.11 53.46 36.67
CA ALA A 880 -114.16 54.15 37.41
C ALA A 880 -115.56 53.66 36.97
N ALA A 881 -116.53 53.77 37.89
CA ALA A 881 -117.93 53.52 37.59
C ALA A 881 -118.58 54.76 36.96
N ASP A 882 -119.51 54.55 36.03
CA ASP A 882 -120.27 55.61 35.34
C ASP A 882 -121.76 55.57 35.73
N SER A 883 -122.46 56.71 35.71
CA SER A 883 -123.78 56.90 36.34
C SER A 883 -124.75 57.69 35.46
N SER A 884 -125.97 57.19 35.26
CA SER A 884 -126.97 57.84 34.41
C SER A 884 -127.64 59.03 35.10
N SER A 885 -128.23 59.92 34.29
CA SER A 885 -129.31 60.80 34.77
C SER A 885 -130.51 59.98 35.25
N TRP A 886 -131.48 60.65 35.89
CA TRP A 886 -132.69 60.04 36.43
C TRP A 886 -133.94 60.40 35.64
N ALA A 887 -134.99 59.60 35.83
CA ALA A 887 -136.29 59.69 35.16
C ALA A 887 -137.43 59.44 36.16
N TYR A 888 -138.56 60.14 36.01
CA TYR A 888 -139.69 60.09 36.95
C TYR A 888 -140.89 59.27 36.45
N LEU A 889 -141.79 58.94 37.37
CA LEU A 889 -143.03 58.18 37.19
C LEU A 889 -144.26 59.07 37.50
N ASP A 890 -145.27 59.07 36.63
CA ASP A 890 -146.52 59.86 36.71
C ASP A 890 -147.74 58.93 36.58
N VAL A 891 -148.75 59.05 37.46
CA VAL A 891 -149.82 58.04 37.63
C VAL A 891 -151.24 58.62 37.55
N GLN A 892 -152.01 58.22 36.52
CA GLN A 892 -153.33 58.79 36.21
C GLN A 892 -154.53 57.93 36.64
N SER A 893 -155.59 58.59 37.12
CA SER A 893 -156.88 58.03 37.57
C SER A 893 -158.06 58.38 36.63
N SER A 894 -159.29 57.94 36.94
CA SER A 894 -160.47 58.09 36.06
C SER A 894 -161.78 58.36 36.80
N LEU A 895 -162.49 59.45 36.44
CA LEU A 895 -163.81 59.80 36.99
C LEU A 895 -164.72 60.48 35.94
N SER A 896 -166.04 60.38 36.16
CA SER A 896 -167.08 61.18 35.52
C SER A 896 -167.64 62.22 36.50
N VAL A 897 -168.17 63.34 36.00
CA VAL A 897 -168.82 64.35 36.85
C VAL A 897 -170.28 63.98 37.11
N ASN A 898 -170.48 63.10 38.09
CA ASN A 898 -171.64 63.20 38.96
C ASN A 898 -171.20 64.00 40.20
N ASP A 899 -171.88 65.10 40.50
CA ASP A 899 -171.71 65.81 41.76
C ASP A 899 -173.00 65.63 42.58
N GLN A 900 -172.88 65.27 43.87
CA GLN A 900 -174.01 64.93 44.74
C GLN A 900 -173.94 65.73 46.03
N VAL A 901 -174.48 66.95 45.96
CA VAL A 901 -174.90 67.73 47.13
C VAL A 901 -176.43 67.85 47.07
N SER A 902 -177.10 67.81 48.22
CA SER A 902 -178.54 67.54 48.28
C SER A 902 -179.43 68.66 47.74
N ASN A 903 -180.51 68.23 47.07
CA ASN A 903 -181.62 69.01 46.48
C ASN A 903 -181.32 69.86 45.21
N ALA A 904 -182.02 69.50 44.13
CA ALA A 904 -182.33 70.32 42.96
C ALA A 904 -181.13 70.88 42.15
N GLN A 905 -180.49 69.99 41.39
CA GLN A 905 -179.37 70.29 40.50
C GLN A 905 -179.84 70.63 39.07
N ILE A 906 -179.07 71.46 38.35
CA ILE A 906 -179.28 71.78 36.92
C ILE A 906 -178.13 71.17 36.13
N ASN A 907 -178.43 70.25 35.21
CA ASN A 907 -177.42 69.60 34.36
C ASN A 907 -177.32 70.35 33.03
N VAL A 908 -176.10 70.63 32.56
CA VAL A 908 -175.83 71.45 31.38
C VAL A 908 -174.82 70.74 30.47
N TYR A 909 -175.23 70.38 29.25
CA TYR A 909 -174.37 69.61 28.35
C TYR A 909 -174.70 69.81 26.85
N PRO A 910 -173.75 69.53 25.92
CA PRO A 910 -172.32 69.30 26.17
C PRO A 910 -171.63 70.58 26.67
N ASN A 911 -170.46 70.45 27.29
CA ASN A 911 -169.65 71.57 27.73
C ASN A 911 -168.17 71.22 27.50
N PRO A 912 -167.43 71.92 26.61
CA PRO A 912 -167.84 73.09 25.81
C PRO A 912 -168.94 72.81 24.77
N VAL A 913 -169.68 73.86 24.42
CA VAL A 913 -170.70 73.87 23.35
C VAL A 913 -170.09 74.42 22.07
N SER A 914 -169.82 73.55 21.09
CA SER A 914 -169.39 73.96 19.75
C SER A 914 -170.59 74.37 18.85
N GLY A 915 -171.71 73.67 18.95
CA GLY A 915 -172.91 73.91 18.14
C GLY A 915 -173.78 75.10 18.56
N SER A 916 -174.92 75.25 17.87
CA SER A 916 -175.92 76.32 18.07
C SER A 916 -176.77 76.16 19.33
N THR A 917 -176.88 74.96 19.90
CA THR A 917 -177.82 74.65 20.98
C THR A 917 -177.15 73.95 22.14
N LEU A 918 -177.54 74.32 23.35
CA LEU A 918 -177.14 73.73 24.62
C LEU A 918 -178.35 73.03 25.26
N ASN A 919 -178.17 71.83 25.82
CA ASN A 919 -179.24 71.14 26.56
C ASN A 919 -179.13 71.48 28.06
N ILE A 920 -180.27 71.76 28.71
CA ILE A 920 -180.37 71.84 30.16
C ILE A 920 -181.46 70.89 30.70
N SER A 921 -181.17 70.19 31.78
CA SER A 921 -182.15 69.35 32.50
C SER A 921 -182.53 70.03 33.81
N LEU A 922 -183.83 70.19 34.07
CA LEU A 922 -184.34 70.96 35.21
C LEU A 922 -185.08 70.11 36.26
N PRO A 923 -184.93 70.42 37.57
CA PRO A 923 -185.42 69.58 38.67
C PRO A 923 -186.90 69.83 39.04
N VAL A 924 -187.56 70.79 38.40
CA VAL A 924 -189.00 71.13 38.54
C VAL A 924 -189.58 71.47 37.18
N ALA A 925 -190.91 71.30 37.03
CA ALA A 925 -191.62 71.67 35.81
C ALA A 925 -192.26 73.05 36.00
N ALA A 926 -191.89 74.02 35.17
CA ALA A 926 -192.33 75.41 35.24
C ALA A 926 -191.99 76.15 33.93
N ASN A 927 -192.62 77.30 33.70
CA ASN A 927 -192.28 78.20 32.61
C ASN A 927 -191.23 79.20 33.13
N VAL A 928 -190.00 79.10 32.65
CA VAL A 928 -188.82 79.70 33.27
C VAL A 928 -188.08 80.64 32.32
N GLU A 929 -187.47 81.70 32.86
CA GLU A 929 -186.54 82.55 32.11
C GLU A 929 -185.11 82.05 32.30
N VAL A 930 -184.49 81.58 31.22
CA VAL A 930 -183.07 81.24 31.17
C VAL A 930 -182.29 82.51 30.82
N ARG A 931 -181.46 82.96 31.76
CA ARG A 931 -180.56 84.13 31.62
C ARG A 931 -179.13 83.62 31.42
N ILE A 932 -178.54 83.88 30.27
CA ILE A 932 -177.12 83.59 30.03
C ILE A 932 -176.32 84.86 30.29
N LEU A 933 -175.39 84.81 31.24
CA LEU A 933 -174.54 85.92 31.65
C LEU A 933 -173.11 85.73 31.15
N ASN A 934 -172.48 86.80 30.68
CA ASN A 934 -171.05 86.82 30.36
C ASN A 934 -170.19 86.82 31.64
N ALA A 935 -168.86 86.71 31.48
CA ALA A 935 -167.92 86.75 32.61
C ALA A 935 -167.91 88.07 33.41
N MET A 936 -168.58 89.14 32.94
CA MET A 936 -168.79 90.40 33.66
C MET A 936 -170.15 90.45 34.39
N GLY A 937 -170.93 89.36 34.40
CA GLY A 937 -172.24 89.28 35.02
C GLY A 937 -173.38 89.96 34.23
N GLN A 938 -173.13 90.44 33.02
CA GLN A 938 -174.15 91.05 32.16
C GLN A 938 -174.93 89.96 31.43
N THR A 939 -176.26 90.03 31.43
CA THR A 939 -177.11 89.10 30.68
C THR A 939 -177.01 89.37 29.18
N VAL A 940 -176.49 88.41 28.42
CA VAL A 940 -176.29 88.48 26.95
C VAL A 940 -177.36 87.72 26.16
N SER A 941 -178.11 86.82 26.80
CA SER A 941 -179.28 86.16 26.22
C SER A 941 -180.34 85.92 27.30
N LYS A 942 -181.61 86.09 26.93
CA LYS A 942 -182.79 85.77 27.74
C LYS A 942 -183.77 84.97 26.89
N GLN A 943 -184.18 83.80 27.37
CA GLN A 943 -185.15 82.94 26.70
C GLN A 943 -186.17 82.43 27.71
N MET A 944 -187.46 82.61 27.42
CA MET A 944 -188.55 81.95 28.16
C MET A 944 -188.73 80.54 27.60
N THR A 945 -188.86 79.53 28.46
CA THR A 945 -189.07 78.15 28.03
C THR A 945 -189.94 77.36 29.01
N ASP A 946 -190.77 76.48 28.46
CA ASP A 946 -191.73 75.66 29.19
C ASP A 946 -191.06 74.30 29.51
N ALA A 947 -190.43 74.22 30.68
CA ALA A 947 -189.58 73.09 31.04
C ALA A 947 -190.36 71.96 31.73
N ILE A 948 -190.11 70.72 31.32
CA ILE A 948 -190.65 69.51 31.94
C ILE A 948 -189.57 68.88 32.83
N LYS A 949 -189.91 68.59 34.08
CA LYS A 949 -188.99 68.02 35.09
C LYS A 949 -188.31 66.75 34.57
N GLY A 950 -186.98 66.75 34.54
CA GLY A 950 -186.17 65.60 34.11
C GLY A 950 -186.21 65.27 32.62
N GLN A 951 -186.69 66.21 31.78
CA GLN A 951 -186.53 66.19 30.32
C GLN A 951 -185.56 67.30 29.90
N ASP A 952 -184.76 67.04 28.88
CA ASP A 952 -183.75 67.99 28.41
C ASP A 952 -184.37 69.08 27.51
N THR A 953 -184.27 70.31 27.98
CA THR A 953 -184.77 71.52 27.32
C THR A 953 -183.64 72.17 26.52
N LYS A 954 -183.91 72.51 25.25
CA LYS A 954 -182.91 73.12 24.36
C LYS A 954 -182.90 74.64 24.49
N ILE A 955 -181.72 75.18 24.75
CA ILE A 955 -181.43 76.62 24.83
C ILE A 955 -180.62 77.02 23.60
N ASP A 956 -181.04 78.07 22.90
CA ASP A 956 -180.31 78.59 21.74
C ASP A 956 -179.13 79.46 22.21
N VAL A 957 -177.94 79.12 21.72
CA VAL A 957 -176.68 79.81 21.98
C VAL A 957 -175.94 80.18 20.68
N ALA A 958 -176.63 80.18 19.53
CA ALA A 958 -176.07 80.57 18.24
C ALA A 958 -175.66 82.05 18.19
N ASN A 959 -176.43 82.90 18.87
CA ASN A 959 -176.29 84.36 18.81
C ASN A 959 -175.35 84.95 19.90
N ILE A 960 -174.67 84.10 20.69
CA ILE A 960 -173.61 84.54 21.60
C ILE A 960 -172.24 84.10 21.06
N PRO A 961 -171.21 84.97 21.09
CA PRO A 961 -169.88 84.63 20.58
C PRO A 961 -169.17 83.57 21.45
N ALA A 962 -168.06 83.03 20.97
CA ALA A 962 -167.22 82.13 21.74
C ALA A 962 -166.72 82.81 23.04
N GLY A 963 -166.76 82.07 24.16
CA GLY A 963 -166.46 82.63 25.48
C GLY A 963 -166.94 81.78 26.65
N VAL A 964 -166.66 82.27 27.86
CA VAL A 964 -167.10 81.66 29.12
C VAL A 964 -168.37 82.35 29.61
N TYR A 965 -169.41 81.55 29.89
CA TYR A 965 -170.73 82.02 30.28
C TYR A 965 -171.24 81.32 31.54
N MET A 966 -172.12 82.00 32.27
CA MET A 966 -172.85 81.46 33.41
C MET A 966 -174.33 81.37 33.05
N LEU A 967 -174.90 80.17 33.11
CA LEU A 967 -176.32 79.94 32.86
C LEU A 967 -177.11 80.01 34.18
N TYR A 968 -178.01 80.97 34.27
CA TYR A 968 -178.96 81.16 35.36
C TYR A 968 -180.36 80.78 34.87
N VAL A 969 -181.18 80.18 35.74
CA VAL A 969 -182.59 79.87 35.47
C VAL A 969 -183.44 80.45 36.59
N VAL A 970 -184.45 81.24 36.22
CA VAL A 970 -185.34 81.92 37.18
C VAL A 970 -186.82 81.69 36.86
N ASP A 971 -187.64 81.61 37.91
CA ASP A 971 -189.10 81.63 37.87
C ASP A 971 -189.55 82.81 38.75
N THR A 972 -190.41 83.68 38.22
CA THR A 972 -191.00 84.83 38.94
C THR A 972 -189.97 85.62 39.78
N ASP A 973 -188.82 85.89 39.14
CA ASP A 973 -187.60 86.54 39.67
C ASP A 973 -186.89 85.87 40.87
N LYS A 974 -187.19 84.59 41.14
CA LYS A 974 -186.41 83.71 42.02
C LYS A 974 -185.56 82.73 41.23
N GLN A 975 -184.31 82.54 41.66
CA GLN A 975 -183.38 81.61 41.03
C GLN A 975 -183.65 80.16 41.45
N ILE A 976 -183.75 79.25 40.48
CA ILE A 976 -184.22 77.87 40.67
C ILE A 976 -183.07 76.90 41.05
N GLY A 977 -181.83 77.25 40.70
CA GLY A 977 -180.63 76.48 41.04
C GLY A 977 -179.35 77.29 40.89
N GLN A 978 -178.23 76.80 41.44
CA GLN A 978 -176.93 77.45 41.33
C GLN A 978 -176.54 77.68 39.86
N PRO A 979 -175.87 78.81 39.53
CA PRO A 979 -175.63 79.17 38.14
C PRO A 979 -174.48 78.36 37.56
N VAL A 980 -174.71 77.68 36.44
CA VAL A 980 -173.78 76.69 35.90
C VAL A 980 -172.86 77.33 34.85
N ARG A 981 -171.54 77.17 35.05
CA ARG A 981 -170.53 77.65 34.10
C ARG A 981 -170.45 76.75 32.88
N PHE A 982 -170.63 77.30 31.69
CA PHE A 982 -170.33 76.62 30.43
C PHE A 982 -169.41 77.47 29.54
N VAL A 983 -168.80 76.82 28.55
CA VAL A 983 -167.94 77.46 27.55
C VAL A 983 -168.58 77.30 26.18
N LYS A 984 -168.87 78.41 25.50
CA LYS A 984 -169.13 78.40 24.05
C LYS A 984 -167.78 78.39 23.35
N GLN A 985 -167.51 77.37 22.54
CA GLN A 985 -166.38 77.36 21.59
C GLN A 985 -166.79 78.04 20.28
#